data_AF-A0AA35SR47-F1
#
_entry.id   AF-A0AA35SR47-F1
#
_cell.length_a   1.000
_cell.length_b   1.000
_cell.length_c   1.000
_cell.angle_alpha   90.00
_cell.angle_beta   90.00
_cell.angle_gamma   90.00
#
_symmetry.space_group_name_H-M   'P 1'
#
loop_
_entity.id
_entity.type
_entity.pdbx_description
1 polymer ?
#
loop_
_entity_poly.entity_id
_entity_poly.type
_entity_poly.pdbx_seq_one_letter_code
_entity_poly.pdbx_strand_id
1 'polypeptide(L)'
;MASENGLNALVQQAEQLTADITEASGELPHVHRNLYQIHEAGQRLLEKTAGVRDGKADVKAAILLGSRGFDVPKLSQKLESLNAAKSLEAIEPVWETDIEGFLSNERENTLLAAIEQSRKNTFAEAERSQWLCCEREWEEEKEMILNSLVGTGQELELTRDSEVYRGSPLSMHGRSGLDAVAMAYAREVFVRNEAKLQGLTHSLITTFHQASIAFPNKSVHDCWSLVKALVDIPSLPPAAHTLRSSPSLQLPLLSQARHHLEHRYLEYIRESVHQSLAQAQLGGVPGTFQLVRSFLHLRQASSIPGLEDGCVEGQPVWALAFYCLRCGDRDCALATISRAQSCVEFCGYLREYVQSQDLRLSHSSETRLRLLYKRTVRTSTDPYKRAVYCLVGRCEVADSHPDVCSKTEDYMWFKLSQVSCEAPDSGHAPSVDDLTLSQLQATLLEEFGETYFNASQVPMLYVTVLLLSQQFEAAIEFLSRIEHFQSHAVHFAIGLQELGLLRLTESPRSRLLVRDSGGVHRLNYARLVISYTRRFSQTDPREALQYFFLLKGMEGRDGHDVFSLCVAELVMESREFALILGRLLPDGSRRPGAVDKFLRDTSELTAFVAAQAEAQGLYEDAVRLYDLCKDHEKVLTLLNQLLSSVASSPPSPQSQRDRLQQLAVALADRYKGCGHSAPHSLAHIFFVLLDIMTFFDHYHHKREDQALEACGQRVRGQQERTRVN
;
A
#
# COMPACT_ATOMS: atom_id res chain seq x y z
N MET A 1 -5.61 6.69 72.21
CA MET A 1 -4.88 5.48 71.79
C MET A 1 -5.24 5.05 70.35
N ALA A 2 -5.33 5.99 69.39
CA ALA A 2 -5.63 5.66 67.98
C ALA A 2 -4.59 6.26 66.99
N SER A 3 -3.60 7.01 67.47
CA SER A 3 -2.53 7.60 66.64
C SER A 3 -1.21 6.81 66.69
N GLU A 4 -1.01 5.93 67.67
CA GLU A 4 0.23 5.15 67.81
C GLU A 4 0.35 4.04 66.75
N ASN A 5 -0.76 3.52 66.23
CA ASN A 5 -0.75 2.44 65.25
C ASN A 5 -0.33 2.90 63.83
N GLY A 6 -0.57 4.16 63.48
CA GLY A 6 -0.22 4.69 62.15
C GLY A 6 1.28 4.93 61.98
N LEU A 7 1.95 5.45 63.01
CA LEU A 7 3.39 5.71 63.00
C LEU A 7 4.20 4.41 63.03
N ASN A 8 3.76 3.42 63.83
CA ASN A 8 4.41 2.11 63.87
C ASN A 8 4.25 1.35 62.55
N ALA A 9 3.09 1.45 61.88
CA ALA A 9 2.90 0.87 60.56
C ALA A 9 3.79 1.52 59.50
N LEU A 10 4.01 2.84 59.60
CA LEU A 10 4.89 3.58 58.68
C LEU A 10 6.37 3.20 58.89
N VAL A 11 6.78 3.00 60.14
CA VAL A 11 8.12 2.49 60.48
C VAL A 11 8.31 1.09 59.93
N GLN A 12 7.32 0.20 60.12
CA GLN A 12 7.35 -1.15 59.56
C GLN A 12 7.48 -1.14 58.03
N GLN A 13 6.74 -0.29 57.34
CA GLN A 13 6.84 -0.16 55.88
C GLN A 13 8.20 0.40 55.43
N ALA A 14 8.76 1.37 56.16
CA ALA A 14 10.08 1.91 55.85
C ALA A 14 11.19 0.87 56.07
N GLU A 15 11.09 0.05 57.11
CA GLU A 15 11.99 -1.07 57.38
C GLU A 15 11.87 -2.16 56.31
N GLN A 16 10.65 -2.47 55.85
CA GLN A 16 10.38 -3.44 54.80
C GLN A 16 10.95 -3.01 53.44
N LEU A 17 10.75 -1.75 53.07
CA LEU A 17 11.38 -1.15 51.88
C LEU A 17 12.91 -1.13 51.99
N THR A 18 13.45 -0.92 53.19
CA THR A 18 14.90 -0.96 53.41
C THR A 18 15.43 -2.39 53.22
N ALA A 19 14.70 -3.40 53.69
CA ALA A 19 15.05 -4.81 53.54
C ALA A 19 15.02 -5.26 52.06
N ASP A 20 13.97 -4.89 51.31
CA ASP A 20 13.81 -5.23 49.88
C ASP A 20 14.95 -4.66 49.01
N ILE A 21 15.45 -3.46 49.35
CA ILE A 21 16.56 -2.83 48.62
C ILE A 21 17.89 -3.57 48.86
N THR A 22 18.11 -4.13 50.05
CA THR A 22 19.31 -4.94 50.37
C THR A 22 19.35 -6.28 49.64
N GLU A 23 18.20 -6.89 49.35
CA GLU A 23 18.15 -8.16 48.61
C GLU A 23 18.38 -7.97 47.10
N ALA A 24 17.94 -6.84 46.53
CA ALA A 24 18.02 -6.58 45.10
C ALA A 24 19.36 -5.99 44.62
N SER A 25 20.21 -5.45 45.51
CA SER A 25 21.47 -4.80 45.14
C SER A 25 22.50 -4.92 46.26
N GLY A 26 23.56 -5.70 46.03
CA GLY A 26 24.59 -6.02 47.02
C GLY A 26 25.18 -4.80 47.75
N GLU A 27 25.39 -4.98 49.06
CA GLU A 27 26.02 -4.13 50.08
C GLU A 27 26.41 -2.70 49.65
N LEU A 28 25.45 -1.78 49.70
CA LEU A 28 25.71 -0.34 49.81
C LEU A 28 25.61 0.09 51.29
N PRO A 29 26.53 0.91 51.82
CA PRO A 29 26.53 1.27 53.23
C PRO A 29 25.32 2.14 53.59
N HIS A 30 24.61 1.74 54.65
CA HIS A 30 23.41 2.41 55.13
C HIS A 30 23.72 3.79 55.74
N VAL A 31 22.97 4.83 55.34
CA VAL A 31 23.10 6.17 55.91
C VAL A 31 21.79 6.56 56.60
N HIS A 32 21.74 6.38 57.92
CA HIS A 32 20.68 6.95 58.74
C HIS A 32 20.94 8.46 58.93
N ARG A 33 20.14 9.29 58.25
CA ARG A 33 20.24 10.74 58.40
C ARG A 33 19.40 11.20 59.59
N ASN A 34 19.99 12.02 60.45
CA ASN A 34 19.26 12.62 61.55
C ASN A 34 18.32 13.73 61.02
N LEU A 35 17.26 14.10 61.76
CA LEU A 35 16.22 15.05 61.29
C LEU A 35 16.82 16.36 60.75
N TYR A 36 17.89 16.84 61.39
CA TYR A 36 18.64 18.02 60.96
C TYR A 36 19.30 17.85 59.57
N GLN A 37 19.87 16.67 59.31
CA GLN A 37 20.51 16.35 58.02
C GLN A 37 19.47 16.13 56.91
N ILE A 38 18.28 15.64 57.24
CA ILE A 38 17.15 15.56 56.30
C ILE A 38 16.64 16.95 55.97
N HIS A 39 16.54 17.85 56.95
CA HIS A 39 16.17 19.24 56.72
C HIS A 39 17.18 19.98 55.83
N GLU A 40 18.48 19.81 56.07
CA GLU A 40 19.53 20.41 55.23
C GLU A 40 19.56 19.82 53.81
N ALA A 41 19.35 18.50 53.67
CA ALA A 41 19.23 17.86 52.36
C ALA A 41 17.95 18.30 51.63
N GLY A 42 16.85 18.48 52.36
CA GLY A 42 15.59 19.01 51.87
C GLY A 42 15.74 20.46 51.41
N GLN A 43 16.45 21.31 52.15
CA GLN A 43 16.76 22.68 51.75
C GLN A 43 17.70 22.72 50.54
N ARG A 44 18.73 21.86 50.45
CA ARG A 44 19.58 21.77 49.25
C ARG A 44 18.84 21.28 48.01
N LEU A 45 17.89 20.36 48.18
CA LEU A 45 16.99 19.93 47.12
C LEU A 45 16.08 21.08 46.73
N LEU A 46 15.48 21.77 47.71
CA LEU A 46 14.64 22.94 47.47
C LEU A 46 15.43 24.05 46.75
N GLU A 47 16.69 24.30 47.10
CA GLU A 47 17.58 25.25 46.41
C GLU A 47 17.94 24.79 44.99
N LYS A 48 18.07 23.48 44.75
CA LYS A 48 18.27 22.91 43.40
C LYS A 48 17.01 22.98 42.54
N THR A 49 15.83 22.78 43.12
CA THR A 49 14.55 22.77 42.40
C THR A 49 13.98 24.20 42.25
N ALA A 50 14.22 25.08 43.22
CA ALA A 50 13.88 26.50 43.16
C ALA A 50 14.91 27.33 42.37
N GLY A 51 16.13 26.84 42.21
CA GLY A 51 17.21 27.48 41.43
C GLY A 51 17.07 27.44 39.91
N VAL A 52 15.95 26.95 39.36
CA VAL A 52 15.65 27.01 37.91
C VAL A 52 15.01 28.34 37.50
N ARG A 53 14.70 29.22 38.45
CA ARG A 53 14.18 30.57 38.19
C ARG A 53 14.92 31.64 38.99
N ASP A 54 16.22 31.82 38.75
CA ASP A 54 16.81 33.18 38.75
C ASP A 54 18.29 33.26 38.28
N GLY A 55 18.55 34.18 37.36
CA GLY A 55 19.82 34.90 37.16
C GLY A 55 21.07 34.18 36.60
N LYS A 56 21.41 32.96 37.02
CA LYS A 56 22.73 32.37 36.64
C LYS A 56 22.73 31.54 35.36
N ALA A 57 21.59 31.01 34.94
CA ALA A 57 21.45 30.32 33.66
C ALA A 57 21.48 31.32 32.48
N ASP A 58 20.88 32.49 32.65
CA ASP A 58 20.85 33.55 31.63
C ASP A 58 22.23 34.13 31.34
N VAL A 59 23.11 34.27 32.34
CA VAL A 59 24.48 34.77 32.11
C VAL A 59 25.32 33.76 31.31
N LYS A 60 25.19 32.45 31.56
CA LYS A 60 25.92 31.43 30.79
C LYS A 60 25.36 31.26 29.38
N ALA A 61 24.04 31.33 29.22
CA ALA A 61 23.39 31.32 27.90
C ALA A 61 23.73 32.60 27.11
N ALA A 62 23.77 33.77 27.75
CA ALA A 62 24.23 35.04 27.17
C ALA A 62 25.68 34.98 26.70
N ILE A 63 26.59 34.41 27.49
CA ILE A 63 28.00 34.26 27.13
C ILE A 63 28.18 33.30 25.94
N LEU A 64 27.40 32.20 25.90
CA LEU A 64 27.42 31.25 24.78
C LEU A 64 26.82 31.84 23.49
N LEU A 65 25.76 32.63 23.58
CA LEU A 65 25.11 33.27 22.42
C LEU A 65 25.92 34.46 21.89
N GLY A 66 26.58 35.22 22.77
CA GLY A 66 27.55 36.25 22.39
C GLY A 66 28.73 35.68 21.62
N SER A 67 29.21 34.48 21.96
CA SER A 67 30.30 33.80 21.25
C SER A 67 29.94 33.39 19.81
N ARG A 68 28.65 33.36 19.47
CA ARG A 68 28.11 33.02 18.14
C ARG A 68 27.62 34.25 17.35
N GLY A 69 27.90 35.47 17.83
CA GLY A 69 27.61 36.72 17.11
C GLY A 69 26.22 37.32 17.34
N PHE A 70 25.50 36.89 18.38
CA PHE A 70 24.17 37.43 18.70
C PHE A 70 24.22 38.55 19.75
N ASP A 71 23.58 39.67 19.45
CA ASP A 71 23.53 40.90 20.27
C ASP A 71 22.56 40.72 21.45
N VAL A 72 23.08 40.16 22.55
CA VAL A 72 22.33 39.73 23.75
C VAL A 72 21.41 40.81 24.36
N PRO A 73 21.78 42.10 24.45
CA PRO A 73 20.91 43.12 25.05
C PRO A 73 19.63 43.38 24.25
N LYS A 74 19.67 43.24 22.91
CA LYS A 74 18.48 43.37 22.06
C LYS A 74 17.56 42.16 22.17
N LEU A 75 18.13 40.99 22.45
CA LEU A 75 17.35 39.76 22.60
C LEU A 75 16.59 39.77 23.92
N SER A 76 17.23 40.17 25.03
CA SER A 76 16.56 40.31 26.32
C SER A 76 15.44 41.35 26.25
N GLN A 77 15.66 42.47 25.57
CA GLN A 77 14.63 43.51 25.39
C GLN A 77 13.44 43.03 24.54
N LYS A 78 13.68 42.20 23.51
CA LYS A 78 12.60 41.55 22.74
C LYS A 78 11.88 40.46 23.54
N LEU A 79 12.60 39.72 24.38
CA LEU A 79 12.04 38.65 25.20
C LEU A 79 11.19 39.19 26.35
N GLU A 80 11.60 40.33 26.93
CA GLU A 80 10.78 41.11 27.86
C GLU A 80 9.51 41.66 27.18
N SER A 81 9.60 42.10 25.92
CA SER A 81 8.41 42.54 25.17
C SER A 81 7.45 41.40 24.80
N LEU A 82 7.92 40.14 24.83
CA LEU A 82 7.14 38.93 24.53
C LEU A 82 6.62 38.23 25.80
N ASN A 83 6.88 38.78 26.99
CA ASN A 83 6.43 38.17 28.24
C ASN A 83 4.92 38.37 28.43
N ALA A 84 4.14 37.45 27.85
CA ALA A 84 2.67 37.39 27.94
C ALA A 84 2.14 37.21 29.38
N ALA A 85 3.01 37.00 30.37
CA ALA A 85 2.61 36.98 31.77
C ALA A 85 2.18 38.37 32.28
N LYS A 86 2.64 39.47 31.67
CA LYS A 86 2.16 40.83 31.98
C LYS A 86 0.90 41.23 31.20
N SER A 87 0.47 40.46 30.21
CA SER A 87 -0.80 40.73 29.48
C SER A 87 -2.01 40.03 30.10
N LEU A 88 -1.84 39.36 31.24
CA LEU A 88 -2.88 38.59 31.93
C LEU A 88 -2.96 38.95 33.42
N GLU A 89 -2.53 40.16 33.79
CA GLU A 89 -2.82 40.68 35.14
C GLU A 89 -4.33 40.93 35.28
N ALA A 90 -4.90 40.49 36.41
CA ALA A 90 -6.29 40.77 36.76
C ALA A 90 -6.48 42.29 36.90
N ILE A 91 -7.42 42.85 36.13
CA ILE A 91 -7.63 44.30 36.04
C ILE A 91 -8.34 44.82 37.30
N GLU A 92 -7.96 46.04 37.69
CA GLU A 92 -8.36 46.83 38.85
C GLU A 92 -9.88 46.79 39.17
N PRO A 93 -10.27 46.88 40.47
CA PRO A 93 -11.67 46.90 40.88
C PRO A 93 -12.39 48.14 40.30
N VAL A 94 -13.41 47.90 39.47
CA VAL A 94 -14.29 48.93 38.94
C VAL A 94 -15.16 49.49 40.07
N TRP A 95 -15.22 50.82 40.20
CA TRP A 95 -16.08 51.50 41.18
C TRP A 95 -17.54 51.47 40.69
N GLU A 96 -18.50 51.28 41.60
CA GLU A 96 -19.92 50.89 41.36
C GLU A 96 -20.79 51.87 40.51
N THR A 97 -20.22 52.86 39.82
CA THR A 97 -20.95 53.86 39.02
C THR A 97 -20.60 53.92 37.53
N ASP A 98 -19.69 53.07 37.02
CA ASP A 98 -19.34 53.02 35.59
C ASP A 98 -19.84 51.73 34.92
N ILE A 99 -21.01 51.82 34.26
CA ILE A 99 -21.67 50.70 33.58
C ILE A 99 -20.89 50.28 32.31
N GLU A 100 -20.28 51.24 31.60
CA GLU A 100 -19.48 50.93 30.40
C GLU A 100 -18.18 50.21 30.78
N GLY A 101 -17.53 50.64 31.87
CA GLY A 101 -16.36 49.96 32.43
C GLY A 101 -16.67 48.52 32.86
N PHE A 102 -17.81 48.30 33.53
CA PHE A 102 -18.27 46.97 33.92
C PHE A 102 -18.52 46.06 32.71
N LEU A 103 -19.24 46.54 31.69
CA LEU A 103 -19.54 45.75 30.48
C LEU A 103 -18.29 45.43 29.65
N SER A 104 -17.33 46.35 29.59
CA SER A 104 -16.06 46.09 28.90
C SER A 104 -15.25 45.02 29.65
N ASN A 105 -15.23 45.06 30.98
CA ASN A 105 -14.53 44.08 31.81
C ASN A 105 -15.19 42.69 31.73
N GLU A 106 -16.52 42.60 31.80
CA GLU A 106 -17.26 41.34 31.60
C GLU A 106 -16.99 40.73 30.21
N ARG A 107 -16.97 41.56 29.16
CA ARG A 107 -16.63 41.10 27.80
C ARG A 107 -15.19 40.55 27.74
N GLU A 108 -14.25 41.24 28.38
CA GLU A 108 -12.84 40.82 28.40
C GLU A 108 -12.63 39.55 29.23
N ASN A 109 -13.29 39.41 30.38
CA ASN A 109 -13.31 38.18 31.18
C ASN A 109 -13.93 37.01 30.41
N THR A 110 -14.99 37.25 29.65
CA THR A 110 -15.60 36.24 28.79
C THR A 110 -14.63 35.77 27.70
N LEU A 111 -13.88 36.70 27.11
CA LEU A 111 -12.84 36.39 26.12
C LEU A 111 -11.68 35.61 26.73
N LEU A 112 -11.22 36.01 27.93
CA LEU A 112 -10.18 35.29 28.67
C LEU A 112 -10.61 33.87 29.04
N ALA A 113 -11.84 33.71 29.53
CA ALA A 113 -12.42 32.41 29.83
C ALA A 113 -12.53 31.52 28.58
N ALA A 114 -12.90 32.10 27.44
CA ALA A 114 -12.94 31.37 26.16
C ALA A 114 -11.53 30.94 25.69
N ILE A 115 -10.54 31.81 25.84
CA ILE A 115 -9.13 31.50 25.51
C ILE A 115 -8.59 30.41 26.45
N GLU A 116 -8.86 30.50 27.75
CA GLU A 116 -8.41 29.51 28.72
C GLU A 116 -9.08 28.16 28.49
N GLN A 117 -10.37 28.15 28.17
CA GLN A 117 -11.10 26.93 27.80
C GLN A 117 -10.56 26.34 26.50
N SER A 118 -10.27 27.16 25.49
CA SER A 118 -9.64 26.70 24.25
C SER A 118 -8.26 26.10 24.53
N ARG A 119 -7.42 26.77 25.34
CA ARG A 119 -6.11 26.26 25.75
C ARG A 119 -6.23 24.91 26.46
N LYS A 120 -7.14 24.79 27.41
CA LYS A 120 -7.39 23.55 28.16
C LYS A 120 -7.83 22.42 27.23
N ASN A 121 -8.73 22.70 26.30
CA ASN A 121 -9.17 21.73 25.30
C ASN A 121 -8.01 21.30 24.38
N THR A 122 -7.19 22.24 23.91
CA THR A 122 -6.03 21.92 23.06
C THR A 122 -5.00 21.08 23.80
N PHE A 123 -4.72 21.35 25.07
CA PHE A 123 -3.83 20.50 25.88
C PHE A 123 -4.40 19.10 26.08
N ALA A 124 -5.70 18.97 26.38
CA ALA A 124 -6.33 17.67 26.52
C ALA A 124 -6.31 16.87 25.21
N GLU A 125 -6.48 17.53 24.06
CA GLU A 125 -6.38 16.90 22.74
C GLU A 125 -4.94 16.47 22.42
N ALA A 126 -3.95 17.28 22.79
CA ALA A 126 -2.54 16.96 22.61
C ALA A 126 -2.11 15.78 23.51
N GLU A 127 -2.54 15.75 24.76
CA GLU A 127 -2.29 14.64 25.70
C GLU A 127 -2.95 13.35 25.22
N ARG A 128 -4.20 13.42 24.73
CA ARG A 128 -4.88 12.28 24.11
C ARG A 128 -4.11 11.79 22.88
N SER A 129 -3.66 12.71 22.02
CA SER A 129 -2.88 12.37 20.82
C SER A 129 -1.53 11.75 21.17
N GLN A 130 -0.87 12.22 22.24
CA GLN A 130 0.36 11.64 22.76
C GLN A 130 0.12 10.22 23.29
N TRP A 131 -0.94 10.01 24.07
CA TRP A 131 -1.28 8.69 24.59
C TRP A 131 -1.55 7.69 23.46
N LEU A 132 -2.29 8.10 22.44
CA LEU A 132 -2.52 7.30 21.23
C LEU A 132 -1.22 7.01 20.46
N CYS A 133 -0.26 7.94 20.47
CA CYS A 133 1.06 7.73 19.86
C CYS A 133 1.86 6.68 20.65
N CYS A 134 1.92 6.79 21.97
CA CYS A 134 2.60 5.82 22.82
C CYS A 134 1.96 4.43 22.76
N GLU A 135 0.63 4.35 22.70
CA GLU A 135 -0.09 3.08 22.55
C GLU A 135 0.24 2.43 21.20
N ARG A 136 0.30 3.21 20.13
CA ARG A 136 0.73 2.73 18.81
C ARG A 136 2.19 2.25 18.81
N GLU A 137 3.11 3.02 19.38
CA GLU A 137 4.53 2.62 19.51
C GLU A 137 4.67 1.32 20.31
N TRP A 138 3.87 1.16 21.37
CA TRP A 138 3.84 -0.07 22.15
C TRP A 138 3.30 -1.27 21.35
N GLU A 139 2.25 -1.08 20.55
CA GLU A 139 1.75 -2.13 19.65
C GLU A 139 2.79 -2.51 18.59
N GLU A 140 3.53 -1.55 18.03
CA GLU A 140 4.60 -1.79 17.06
C GLU A 140 5.74 -2.63 17.64
N GLU A 141 6.19 -2.32 18.87
CA GLU A 141 7.23 -3.08 19.56
C GLU A 141 6.74 -4.49 19.93
N LYS A 142 5.47 -4.61 20.36
CA LYS A 142 4.85 -5.91 20.64
C LYS A 142 4.78 -6.79 19.39
N GLU A 143 4.41 -6.23 18.25
CA GLU A 143 4.40 -6.95 16.97
C GLU A 143 5.80 -7.33 16.50
N MET A 144 6.80 -6.46 16.70
CA MET A 144 8.20 -6.80 16.39
C MET A 144 8.67 -7.99 17.23
N ILE A 145 8.37 -7.97 18.54
CA ILE A 145 8.72 -9.06 19.45
C ILE A 145 8.00 -10.35 19.03
N LEU A 146 6.71 -10.30 18.72
CA LEU A 146 5.94 -11.46 18.27
C LEU A 146 6.47 -12.03 16.95
N ASN A 147 6.78 -11.18 15.98
CA ASN A 147 7.37 -11.59 14.70
C ASN A 147 8.78 -12.17 14.86
N SER A 148 9.57 -11.67 15.82
CA SER A 148 10.88 -12.24 16.17
C SER A 148 10.78 -13.59 16.87
N LEU A 149 9.68 -13.85 17.61
CA LEU A 149 9.44 -15.11 18.30
C LEU A 149 8.91 -16.20 17.35
N VAL A 150 8.20 -15.83 16.28
CA VAL A 150 7.66 -16.75 15.26
C VAL A 150 8.70 -17.02 14.18
N GLY A 151 9.81 -17.63 14.59
CA GLY A 151 10.78 -18.26 13.69
C GLY A 151 10.38 -19.70 13.38
N THR A 152 10.19 -20.00 12.10
CA THR A 152 10.09 -21.35 11.49
C THR A 152 9.00 -22.29 12.04
N GLY A 153 7.87 -22.37 11.32
CA GLY A 153 7.30 -23.68 10.99
C GLY A 153 6.03 -24.16 11.67
N GLN A 154 5.24 -23.33 12.37
CA GLN A 154 3.91 -23.76 12.83
C GLN A 154 2.84 -22.70 12.60
N GLU A 155 1.83 -23.07 11.80
CA GLU A 155 0.56 -22.36 11.69
C GLU A 155 -0.16 -22.44 13.03
N LEU A 156 -0.36 -21.30 13.66
CA LEU A 156 -1.35 -21.14 14.73
C LEU A 156 -2.28 -20.00 14.36
N GLU A 157 -3.58 -20.34 14.32
CA GLU A 157 -4.69 -19.43 14.15
C GLU A 157 -4.68 -18.39 15.28
N LEU A 158 -4.44 -17.13 14.91
CA LEU A 158 -4.88 -15.99 15.72
C LEU A 158 -5.68 -15.04 14.84
N THR A 159 -6.89 -14.82 15.33
CA THR A 159 -7.95 -13.98 14.78
C THR A 159 -7.61 -12.49 14.98
N ARG A 160 -8.15 -11.67 14.07
CA ARG A 160 -8.10 -10.19 13.95
C ARG A 160 -6.85 -9.57 13.33
N ASP A 161 -6.92 -9.46 12.00
CA ASP A 161 -6.81 -8.22 11.23
C ASP A 161 -5.78 -7.16 11.67
N SER A 162 -4.56 -7.18 11.11
CA SER A 162 -3.84 -6.02 10.56
C SER A 162 -2.36 -6.32 10.28
N GLU A 163 -2.04 -7.37 9.54
CA GLU A 163 -0.65 -7.55 9.08
C GLU A 163 -0.52 -7.12 7.61
N VAL A 164 0.58 -6.43 7.27
CA VAL A 164 1.03 -5.98 5.93
C VAL A 164 0.70 -4.53 5.53
N TYR A 165 -0.28 -3.85 6.13
CA TYR A 165 -0.46 -2.40 5.90
C TYR A 165 -0.52 -1.67 7.25
N ARG A 166 0.66 -1.30 7.77
CA ARG A 166 0.75 -0.22 8.76
C ARG A 166 0.13 1.02 8.10
N GLY A 167 -1.02 1.44 8.60
CA GLY A 167 -1.61 2.70 8.19
C GLY A 167 -0.63 3.81 8.55
N SER A 168 0.05 4.37 7.55
CA SER A 168 0.66 5.68 7.70
C SER A 168 -0.45 6.61 8.23
N PRO A 169 -0.21 7.39 9.30
CA PRO A 169 -1.24 8.27 9.83
C PRO A 169 -1.77 9.09 8.65
N LEU A 170 -3.09 9.02 8.41
CA LEU A 170 -3.75 9.76 7.33
C LEU A 170 -3.19 11.18 7.32
N SER A 171 -2.29 11.45 6.39
CA SER A 171 -1.63 12.72 6.27
C SER A 171 -2.67 13.65 5.65
N MET A 172 -3.54 14.19 6.50
CA MET A 172 -4.62 15.14 6.17
C MET A 172 -4.04 16.51 5.78
N HIS A 173 -2.95 16.53 5.01
CA HIS A 173 -2.35 17.74 4.46
C HIS A 173 -3.08 18.20 3.16
N GLY A 174 -4.19 17.57 2.78
CA GLY A 174 -4.95 17.89 1.56
C GLY A 174 -6.41 17.40 1.55
N ARG A 175 -7.15 17.80 0.51
CA ARG A 175 -8.56 17.39 0.26
C ARG A 175 -8.72 15.95 -0.24
N SER A 176 -7.62 15.30 -0.64
CA SER A 176 -7.59 13.94 -1.20
C SER A 176 -6.43 13.17 -0.55
N GLY A 177 -6.65 11.88 -0.33
CA GLY A 177 -5.63 10.94 0.17
C GLY A 177 -4.67 10.43 -0.92
N LEU A 178 -4.89 10.82 -2.17
CA LEU A 178 -4.09 10.41 -3.34
C LEU A 178 -3.01 11.44 -3.65
N ASP A 179 -1.77 10.97 -3.80
CA ASP A 179 -0.67 11.79 -4.32
C ASP A 179 -0.74 11.91 -5.86
N ALA A 180 0.11 12.74 -6.45
CA ALA A 180 0.10 12.97 -7.90
C ALA A 180 0.35 11.69 -8.71
N VAL A 181 1.15 10.76 -8.18
CA VAL A 181 1.45 9.47 -8.82
C VAL A 181 0.23 8.55 -8.75
N ALA A 182 -0.39 8.42 -7.59
CA ALA A 182 -1.61 7.63 -7.40
C ALA A 182 -2.76 8.18 -8.24
N MET A 183 -2.89 9.50 -8.35
CA MET A 183 -3.90 10.13 -9.21
C MET A 183 -3.68 9.83 -10.70
N ALA A 184 -2.42 9.87 -11.17
CA ALA A 184 -2.08 9.50 -12.54
C ALA A 184 -2.46 8.04 -12.83
N TYR A 185 -2.20 7.13 -11.89
CA TYR A 185 -2.62 5.75 -12.01
C TYR A 185 -4.14 5.55 -11.95
N ALA A 186 -4.82 6.20 -11.00
CA ALA A 186 -6.27 6.11 -10.83
C ALA A 186 -7.00 6.57 -12.10
N ARG A 187 -6.47 7.60 -12.80
CA ARG A 187 -6.97 8.04 -14.11
C ARG A 187 -6.92 6.93 -15.15
N GLU A 188 -5.79 6.22 -15.26
CA GLU A 188 -5.67 5.13 -16.25
C GLU A 188 -6.56 3.93 -15.89
N VAL A 189 -6.72 3.62 -14.59
CA VAL A 189 -7.69 2.61 -14.13
C VAL A 189 -9.12 3.01 -14.49
N PHE A 190 -9.49 4.29 -14.31
CA PHE A 190 -10.79 4.81 -14.72
C PHE A 190 -11.01 4.66 -16.23
N VAL A 191 -10.07 5.12 -17.06
CA VAL A 191 -10.15 5.02 -18.54
C VAL A 191 -10.30 3.57 -18.97
N ARG A 192 -9.58 2.65 -18.31
CA ARG A 192 -9.68 1.22 -18.57
C ARG A 192 -11.05 0.65 -18.18
N ASN A 193 -11.61 1.06 -17.06
CA ASN A 193 -12.94 0.60 -16.65
C ASN A 193 -14.01 1.10 -17.64
N GLU A 194 -13.90 2.34 -18.11
CA GLU A 194 -14.77 2.87 -19.18
C GLU A 194 -14.69 2.02 -20.45
N ALA A 195 -13.48 1.72 -20.91
CA ALA A 195 -13.28 0.90 -22.08
C ALA A 195 -13.92 -0.49 -21.91
N LYS A 196 -13.79 -1.11 -20.73
CA LYS A 196 -14.43 -2.41 -20.42
C LYS A 196 -15.94 -2.35 -20.51
N LEU A 197 -16.54 -1.30 -19.93
CA LEU A 197 -17.99 -1.10 -19.93
C LEU A 197 -18.53 -0.87 -21.34
N GLN A 198 -17.73 -0.28 -22.23
CA GLN A 198 -18.04 -0.09 -23.64
C GLN A 198 -17.69 -1.29 -24.54
N GLY A 199 -17.05 -2.33 -23.99
CA GLY A 199 -16.60 -3.51 -24.75
C GLY A 199 -15.35 -3.27 -25.61
N LEU A 200 -14.59 -2.21 -25.34
CA LEU A 200 -13.32 -1.88 -26.01
C LEU A 200 -12.13 -2.53 -25.29
N THR A 201 -11.07 -2.83 -26.06
CA THR A 201 -9.80 -3.29 -25.50
C THR A 201 -8.93 -2.10 -25.10
N HIS A 202 -8.30 -2.19 -23.93
CA HIS A 202 -7.39 -1.16 -23.44
C HIS A 202 -6.30 -1.83 -22.61
N SER A 203 -5.03 -1.62 -22.97
CA SER A 203 -3.89 -2.28 -22.31
C SER A 203 -3.33 -1.40 -21.20
N LEU A 204 -3.56 -1.79 -19.93
CA LEU A 204 -3.05 -1.04 -18.78
C LEU A 204 -1.53 -0.97 -18.73
N ILE A 205 -0.82 -2.01 -19.16
CA ILE A 205 0.66 -2.00 -19.13
C ILE A 205 1.21 -0.90 -20.04
N THR A 206 0.59 -0.68 -21.21
CA THR A 206 1.03 0.38 -22.12
C THR A 206 0.74 1.78 -21.57
N THR A 207 -0.42 1.99 -20.94
CA THR A 207 -0.78 3.30 -20.39
C THR A 207 -0.06 3.60 -19.08
N PHE A 208 0.15 2.61 -18.21
CA PHE A 208 1.01 2.76 -17.03
C PHE A 208 2.47 3.03 -17.40
N HIS A 209 2.99 2.39 -18.45
CA HIS A 209 4.32 2.72 -18.99
C HIS A 209 4.39 4.16 -19.48
N GLN A 210 3.38 4.64 -20.21
CA GLN A 210 3.32 6.04 -20.67
C GLN A 210 3.21 7.02 -19.50
N ALA A 211 2.36 6.73 -18.51
CA ALA A 211 2.23 7.55 -17.30
C ALA A 211 3.55 7.62 -16.53
N SER A 212 4.32 6.52 -16.51
CA SER A 212 5.60 6.45 -15.80
C SER A 212 6.67 7.41 -16.30
N ILE A 213 6.56 7.92 -17.54
CA ILE A 213 7.48 8.92 -18.09
C ILE A 213 7.44 10.23 -17.30
N ALA A 214 6.27 10.58 -16.77
CA ALA A 214 6.06 11.81 -15.99
C ALA A 214 6.42 11.65 -14.51
N PHE A 215 6.73 10.44 -14.04
CA PHE A 215 7.05 10.20 -12.64
C PHE A 215 8.46 10.68 -12.29
N PRO A 216 8.69 11.13 -11.04
CA PRO A 216 9.99 11.65 -10.63
C PRO A 216 11.09 10.59 -10.63
N ASN A 217 10.74 9.32 -10.43
CA ASN A 217 11.70 8.23 -10.28
C ASN A 217 11.93 7.46 -11.60
N LYS A 218 13.10 7.65 -12.21
CA LYS A 218 13.50 6.97 -13.46
C LYS A 218 13.56 5.45 -13.34
N SER A 219 13.95 4.91 -12.18
CA SER A 219 14.04 3.44 -12.02
C SER A 219 12.67 2.76 -12.13
N VAL A 220 11.59 3.47 -11.75
CA VAL A 220 10.22 2.96 -11.92
C VAL A 220 9.86 2.89 -13.41
N HIS A 221 10.24 3.91 -14.18
CA HIS A 221 10.06 3.91 -15.63
C HIS A 221 10.83 2.77 -16.30
N ASP A 222 12.07 2.51 -15.87
CA ASP A 222 12.88 1.39 -16.36
C ASP A 222 12.21 0.05 -16.06
N CYS A 223 11.64 -0.14 -14.86
CA CYS A 223 10.90 -1.35 -14.53
C CYS A 223 9.59 -1.50 -15.34
N TRP A 224 8.86 -0.42 -15.62
CA TRP A 224 7.71 -0.49 -16.54
C TRP A 224 8.14 -0.82 -17.97
N SER A 225 9.29 -0.31 -18.41
CA SER A 225 9.86 -0.67 -19.71
C SER A 225 10.24 -2.15 -19.77
N LEU A 226 10.78 -2.70 -18.68
CA LEU A 226 11.03 -4.12 -18.54
C LEU A 226 9.73 -4.93 -18.58
N VAL A 227 8.72 -4.59 -17.76
CA VAL A 227 7.44 -5.30 -17.74
C VAL A 227 6.79 -5.30 -19.11
N LYS A 228 6.78 -4.14 -19.80
CA LYS A 228 6.27 -4.00 -21.16
C LYS A 228 7.01 -4.90 -22.15
N ALA A 229 8.34 -4.99 -22.06
CA ALA A 229 9.13 -5.87 -22.92
C ALA A 229 8.85 -7.35 -22.62
N LEU A 230 8.74 -7.73 -21.35
CA LEU A 230 8.47 -9.11 -20.93
C LEU A 230 7.13 -9.63 -21.45
N VAL A 231 6.10 -8.78 -21.48
CA VAL A 231 4.74 -9.17 -21.88
C VAL A 231 4.41 -8.89 -23.36
N ASP A 232 5.39 -8.42 -24.14
CA ASP A 232 5.26 -8.24 -25.59
C ASP A 232 5.33 -9.60 -26.30
N ILE A 233 4.30 -10.43 -26.08
CA ILE A 233 4.17 -11.78 -26.62
C ILE A 233 2.91 -11.81 -27.50
N PRO A 234 2.99 -12.28 -28.76
CA PRO A 234 1.92 -12.15 -29.76
C PRO A 234 0.55 -12.72 -29.37
N SER A 235 0.49 -13.66 -28.43
CA SER A 235 -0.78 -14.21 -27.91
C SER A 235 -0.60 -14.82 -26.53
N LEU A 236 -0.93 -14.06 -25.48
CA LEU A 236 -1.04 -14.58 -24.12
C LEU A 236 -2.40 -15.27 -23.93
N PRO A 237 -2.44 -16.53 -23.46
CA PRO A 237 -3.69 -17.19 -23.13
C PRO A 237 -4.32 -16.55 -21.88
N PRO A 238 -5.66 -16.55 -21.74
CA PRO A 238 -6.35 -15.88 -20.63
C PRO A 238 -5.99 -16.41 -19.23
N ALA A 239 -5.47 -17.65 -19.14
CA ALA A 239 -4.96 -18.26 -17.91
C ALA A 239 -3.43 -18.49 -17.98
N ALA A 240 -2.68 -17.52 -18.50
CA ALA A 240 -1.23 -17.61 -18.71
C ALA A 240 -0.44 -18.04 -17.46
N HIS A 241 -0.89 -17.69 -16.25
CA HIS A 241 -0.28 -18.05 -14.97
C HIS A 241 -0.11 -19.57 -14.77
N THR A 242 -1.00 -20.40 -15.33
CA THR A 242 -0.92 -21.88 -15.25
C THR A 242 0.15 -22.44 -16.20
N LEU A 243 0.36 -21.78 -17.33
CA LEU A 243 1.31 -22.19 -18.37
C LEU A 243 2.71 -21.60 -18.17
N ARG A 244 2.95 -20.74 -17.16
CA ARG A 244 4.28 -20.16 -16.90
C ARG A 244 5.40 -21.19 -16.67
N SER A 245 5.04 -22.38 -16.18
CA SER A 245 5.99 -23.49 -16.00
C SER A 245 6.10 -24.40 -17.24
N SER A 246 5.22 -24.22 -18.24
CA SER A 246 5.27 -24.95 -19.51
C SER A 246 6.29 -24.30 -20.45
N PRO A 247 7.05 -25.09 -21.23
CA PRO A 247 8.01 -24.56 -22.20
C PRO A 247 7.37 -23.58 -23.20
N SER A 248 6.08 -23.78 -23.52
CA SER A 248 5.32 -22.95 -24.47
C SER A 248 5.30 -21.46 -24.11
N LEU A 249 5.24 -21.12 -22.83
CA LEU A 249 5.22 -19.73 -22.35
C LEU A 249 6.53 -19.34 -21.65
N GLN A 250 7.21 -20.29 -21.01
CA GLN A 250 8.48 -20.05 -20.34
C GLN A 250 9.57 -19.62 -21.33
N LEU A 251 9.68 -20.26 -22.50
CA LEU A 251 10.69 -19.93 -23.51
C LEU A 251 10.50 -18.51 -24.08
N PRO A 252 9.30 -18.09 -24.52
CA PRO A 252 9.05 -16.70 -24.93
C PRO A 252 9.39 -15.68 -23.85
N LEU A 253 8.98 -15.90 -22.60
CA LEU A 253 9.27 -14.99 -21.49
C LEU A 253 10.77 -14.86 -21.20
N LEU A 254 11.51 -15.99 -21.22
CA LEU A 254 12.97 -15.98 -21.09
C LEU A 254 13.63 -15.27 -22.28
N SER A 255 13.10 -15.47 -23.48
CA SER A 255 13.58 -14.79 -24.68
C SER A 255 13.43 -13.27 -24.55
N GLN A 256 12.26 -12.80 -24.10
CA GLN A 256 12.03 -11.37 -23.90
C GLN A 256 12.90 -10.79 -22.78
N ALA A 257 13.11 -11.52 -21.68
CA ALA A 257 14.01 -11.09 -20.61
C ALA A 257 15.45 -10.92 -21.11
N ARG A 258 15.97 -11.89 -21.87
CA ARG A 258 17.30 -11.82 -22.51
C ARG A 258 17.38 -10.67 -23.50
N HIS A 259 16.41 -10.55 -24.39
CA HIS A 259 16.38 -9.51 -25.41
C HIS A 259 16.35 -8.10 -24.79
N HIS A 260 15.59 -7.91 -23.70
CA HIS A 260 15.58 -6.66 -22.96
C HIS A 260 16.98 -6.31 -22.41
N LEU A 261 17.65 -7.27 -21.77
CA LEU A 261 19.02 -7.09 -21.25
C LEU A 261 20.04 -6.85 -22.37
N GLU A 262 19.90 -7.54 -23.51
CA GLU A 262 20.75 -7.38 -24.70
C GLU A 262 20.60 -5.98 -25.31
N HIS A 263 19.36 -5.54 -25.52
CA HIS A 263 19.04 -4.21 -26.05
C HIS A 263 19.53 -3.10 -25.12
N ARG A 264 19.30 -3.22 -23.80
CA ARG A 264 19.80 -2.25 -22.80
C ARG A 264 21.32 -2.13 -22.83
N TYR A 265 22.03 -3.24 -23.03
CA TYR A 265 23.48 -3.23 -23.11
C TYR A 265 23.99 -2.63 -24.42
N LEU A 266 23.30 -2.89 -25.53
CA LEU A 266 23.61 -2.26 -26.82
C LEU A 266 23.47 -0.73 -26.74
N GLU A 267 22.41 -0.23 -26.11
CA GLU A 267 22.25 1.22 -25.88
C GLU A 267 23.35 1.77 -24.96
N TYR A 268 23.73 1.05 -23.91
CA TYR A 268 24.86 1.44 -23.04
C TYR A 268 26.19 1.53 -23.81
N ILE A 269 26.48 0.56 -24.69
CA ILE A 269 27.66 0.61 -25.56
C ILE A 269 27.56 1.81 -26.50
N ARG A 270 26.39 2.01 -27.12
CA ARG A 270 26.14 3.12 -28.03
C ARG A 270 26.38 4.45 -27.33
N GLU A 271 25.82 4.67 -26.15
CA GLU A 271 26.00 5.89 -25.36
C GLU A 271 27.47 6.08 -24.96
N SER A 272 28.13 5.05 -24.45
CA SER A 272 29.55 5.08 -24.08
C SER A 272 30.46 5.51 -25.24
N VAL A 273 30.19 4.97 -26.44
CA VAL A 273 30.95 5.30 -27.65
C VAL A 273 30.64 6.71 -28.14
N HIS A 274 29.37 7.14 -28.11
CA HIS A 274 28.98 8.49 -28.53
C HIS A 274 29.52 9.59 -27.60
N GLN A 275 29.66 9.30 -26.30
CA GLN A 275 30.27 10.23 -25.34
C GLN A 275 31.76 10.44 -25.63
N SER A 276 32.44 9.45 -26.23
CA SER A 276 33.89 9.47 -26.48
C SER A 276 34.24 9.32 -27.97
N LEU A 277 33.46 9.92 -28.88
CA LEU A 277 33.60 9.74 -30.34
C LEU A 277 35.01 10.00 -30.88
N ALA A 278 35.69 11.02 -30.36
CA ALA A 278 37.04 11.39 -30.81
C ALA A 278 38.07 10.28 -30.55
N GLN A 279 37.90 9.51 -29.47
CA GLN A 279 38.79 8.42 -29.08
C GLN A 279 38.30 7.06 -29.57
N ALA A 280 36.99 6.91 -29.80
CA ALA A 280 36.38 5.63 -30.12
C ALA A 280 36.71 5.09 -31.52
N GLN A 281 37.10 5.96 -32.46
CA GLN A 281 37.44 5.59 -33.83
C GLN A 281 36.34 4.74 -34.52
N LEU A 282 35.08 5.14 -34.34
CA LEU A 282 33.90 4.44 -34.84
C LEU A 282 33.89 4.26 -36.36
N GLY A 283 34.59 5.09 -37.13
CA GLY A 283 34.57 5.00 -38.59
C GLY A 283 33.19 5.36 -39.18
N GLY A 284 32.97 5.02 -40.46
CA GLY A 284 31.79 5.45 -41.23
C GLY A 284 30.72 4.39 -41.50
N VAL A 285 30.94 3.13 -41.11
CA VAL A 285 29.99 2.02 -41.37
C VAL A 285 29.16 1.77 -40.10
N PRO A 286 27.84 1.95 -40.14
CA PRO A 286 26.98 1.63 -39.00
C PRO A 286 26.89 0.11 -38.80
N GLY A 287 26.93 -0.34 -37.54
CA GLY A 287 26.72 -1.74 -37.19
C GLY A 287 27.21 -2.09 -35.79
N THR A 288 26.68 -3.17 -35.21
CA THR A 288 27.02 -3.65 -33.86
C THR A 288 28.50 -4.00 -33.76
N PHE A 289 29.06 -4.67 -34.78
CA PHE A 289 30.48 -5.02 -34.84
C PHE A 289 31.37 -3.80 -34.57
N GLN A 290 31.10 -2.71 -35.28
CA GLN A 290 31.91 -1.51 -35.24
C GLN A 290 31.75 -0.77 -33.91
N LEU A 291 30.54 -0.74 -33.36
CA LEU A 291 30.27 -0.21 -32.02
C LEU A 291 31.04 -0.98 -30.94
N VAL A 292 30.96 -2.32 -30.96
CA VAL A 292 31.66 -3.19 -30.01
C VAL A 292 33.18 -3.06 -30.15
N ARG A 293 33.70 -3.03 -31.39
CA ARG A 293 35.13 -2.82 -31.66
C ARG A 293 35.63 -1.51 -31.04
N SER A 294 34.87 -0.43 -31.25
CA SER A 294 35.17 0.90 -30.73
C SER A 294 35.10 0.93 -29.19
N PHE A 295 34.13 0.26 -28.62
CA PHE A 295 33.98 0.11 -27.17
C PHE A 295 35.14 -0.65 -26.52
N LEU A 296 35.58 -1.75 -27.14
CA LEU A 296 36.75 -2.50 -26.68
C LEU A 296 38.04 -1.69 -26.78
N HIS A 297 38.18 -0.88 -27.84
CA HIS A 297 39.30 0.04 -28.00
C HIS A 297 39.34 1.07 -26.86
N LEU A 298 38.20 1.70 -26.54
CA LEU A 298 38.09 2.64 -25.42
C LEU A 298 38.46 1.99 -24.06
N ARG A 299 38.09 0.72 -23.87
CA ARG A 299 38.41 -0.05 -22.65
C ARG A 299 39.82 -0.64 -22.63
N GLN A 300 40.62 -0.40 -23.68
CA GLN A 300 41.98 -0.95 -23.83
C GLN A 300 42.03 -2.46 -23.63
N ALA A 301 41.01 -3.19 -24.11
CA ALA A 301 40.87 -4.63 -23.85
C ALA A 301 42.05 -5.46 -24.36
N SER A 302 42.71 -5.02 -25.43
CA SER A 302 43.94 -5.65 -25.95
C SER A 302 45.13 -5.61 -24.99
N SER A 303 45.07 -4.80 -23.92
CA SER A 303 46.12 -4.70 -22.88
C SER A 303 45.93 -5.70 -21.74
N ILE A 304 44.82 -6.46 -21.73
CA ILE A 304 44.54 -7.46 -20.70
C ILE A 304 45.47 -8.66 -20.92
N PRO A 305 46.30 -9.04 -19.94
CA PRO A 305 47.17 -10.21 -20.05
C PRO A 305 46.36 -11.52 -20.11
N GLY A 306 46.86 -12.51 -20.84
CA GLY A 306 46.29 -13.87 -20.85
C GLY A 306 45.21 -14.14 -21.88
N LEU A 307 44.96 -13.21 -22.82
CA LEU A 307 44.04 -13.41 -23.94
C LEU A 307 44.62 -14.38 -24.98
N GLU A 308 43.77 -15.26 -25.50
CA GLU A 308 44.16 -16.36 -26.39
C GLU A 308 43.59 -16.19 -27.82
N ASP A 309 44.05 -17.02 -28.76
CA ASP A 309 43.51 -17.17 -30.12
C ASP A 309 43.59 -15.95 -31.06
N GLY A 310 44.28 -14.89 -30.65
CA GLY A 310 44.67 -13.76 -31.50
C GLY A 310 43.66 -12.61 -31.52
N CYS A 311 43.81 -11.74 -32.52
CA CYS A 311 42.99 -10.52 -32.68
C CYS A 311 42.37 -10.43 -34.08
N VAL A 312 41.16 -9.89 -34.16
CA VAL A 312 40.48 -9.51 -35.41
C VAL A 312 40.37 -7.99 -35.42
N GLU A 313 40.91 -7.36 -36.46
CA GLU A 313 40.95 -5.89 -36.60
C GLU A 313 41.53 -5.15 -35.37
N GLY A 314 42.57 -5.73 -34.76
CA GLY A 314 43.29 -5.14 -33.62
C GLY A 314 42.61 -5.31 -32.26
N GLN A 315 41.47 -6.03 -32.19
CA GLN A 315 40.77 -6.35 -30.94
C GLN A 315 40.76 -7.87 -30.68
N PRO A 316 40.77 -8.33 -29.42
CA PRO A 316 40.77 -9.75 -29.07
C PRO A 316 39.51 -10.48 -29.56
N VAL A 317 39.69 -11.66 -30.17
CA VAL A 317 38.59 -12.41 -30.81
C VAL A 317 37.48 -12.75 -29.82
N TRP A 318 37.84 -13.30 -28.65
CA TRP A 318 36.86 -13.73 -27.65
C TRP A 318 36.12 -12.57 -26.98
N ALA A 319 36.80 -11.44 -26.77
CA ALA A 319 36.17 -10.23 -26.24
C ALA A 319 35.16 -9.66 -27.24
N LEU A 320 35.51 -9.59 -28.54
CA LEU A 320 34.58 -9.19 -29.59
C LEU A 320 33.36 -10.13 -29.63
N ALA A 321 33.59 -11.45 -29.66
CA ALA A 321 32.52 -12.44 -29.69
C ALA A 321 31.59 -12.32 -28.47
N PHE A 322 32.15 -12.20 -27.27
CA PHE A 322 31.39 -12.04 -26.02
C PHE A 322 30.48 -10.80 -26.07
N TYR A 323 31.02 -9.63 -26.41
CA TYR A 323 30.21 -8.41 -26.42
C TYR A 323 29.19 -8.36 -27.55
N CYS A 324 29.48 -8.99 -28.70
CA CYS A 324 28.46 -9.15 -29.76
C CYS A 324 27.29 -10.02 -29.27
N LEU A 325 27.58 -11.15 -28.61
CA LEU A 325 26.56 -12.00 -27.98
C LEU A 325 25.80 -11.24 -26.89
N ARG A 326 26.50 -10.46 -26.05
CA ARG A 326 25.90 -9.65 -24.97
C ARG A 326 24.97 -8.56 -25.49
N CYS A 327 25.17 -8.08 -26.72
CA CYS A 327 24.29 -7.14 -27.41
C CYS A 327 23.16 -7.81 -28.20
N GLY A 328 23.07 -9.15 -28.19
CA GLY A 328 22.08 -9.90 -28.95
C GLY A 328 22.41 -10.09 -30.43
N ASP A 329 23.54 -9.57 -30.92
CA ASP A 329 23.97 -9.70 -32.31
C ASP A 329 24.83 -10.96 -32.50
N ARG A 330 24.13 -12.07 -32.68
CA ARG A 330 24.70 -13.41 -32.75
C ARG A 330 25.38 -13.67 -34.10
N ASP A 331 24.84 -13.11 -35.18
CA ASP A 331 25.43 -13.18 -36.51
C ASP A 331 26.76 -12.46 -36.57
N CYS A 332 26.86 -11.30 -35.90
CA CYS A 332 28.12 -10.58 -35.74
C CYS A 332 29.16 -11.38 -34.94
N ALA A 333 28.75 -12.07 -33.88
CA ALA A 333 29.64 -12.95 -33.12
C ALA A 333 30.16 -14.11 -33.99
N LEU A 334 29.29 -14.73 -34.79
CA LEU A 334 29.65 -15.80 -35.72
C LEU A 334 30.60 -15.31 -36.81
N ALA A 335 30.33 -14.14 -37.39
CA ALA A 335 31.21 -13.49 -38.36
C ALA A 335 32.60 -13.20 -37.78
N THR A 336 32.68 -12.79 -36.51
CA THR A 336 33.95 -12.55 -35.81
C THR A 336 34.75 -13.83 -35.65
N ILE A 337 34.12 -14.90 -35.15
CA ILE A 337 34.79 -16.18 -34.89
C ILE A 337 35.21 -16.86 -36.19
N SER A 338 34.41 -16.77 -37.26
CA SER A 338 34.76 -17.35 -38.56
C SER A 338 36.00 -16.71 -39.21
N ARG A 339 36.35 -15.48 -38.83
CA ARG A 339 37.57 -14.80 -39.28
C ARG A 339 38.83 -15.26 -38.53
N ALA A 340 38.66 -15.92 -37.37
CA ALA A 340 39.76 -16.44 -36.55
C ALA A 340 40.09 -17.90 -36.93
N GLN A 341 41.26 -18.12 -37.53
CA GLN A 341 41.69 -19.45 -37.99
C GLN A 341 41.89 -20.46 -36.85
N SER A 342 42.14 -19.98 -35.63
CA SER A 342 42.29 -20.78 -34.40
C SER A 342 40.97 -21.36 -33.89
N CYS A 343 39.82 -20.82 -34.29
CA CYS A 343 38.51 -21.10 -33.68
C CYS A 343 37.57 -21.94 -34.57
N VAL A 344 38.09 -22.69 -35.56
CA VAL A 344 37.28 -23.42 -36.56
C VAL A 344 36.30 -24.42 -35.92
N GLU A 345 36.77 -25.18 -34.92
CA GLU A 345 35.92 -26.16 -34.23
C GLU A 345 34.77 -25.47 -33.48
N PHE A 346 35.07 -24.37 -32.76
CA PHE A 346 34.04 -23.57 -32.07
C PHE A 346 33.06 -22.90 -33.04
N CYS A 347 33.54 -22.45 -34.20
CA CYS A 347 32.70 -21.86 -35.24
C CYS A 347 31.59 -22.81 -35.70
N GLY A 348 31.85 -24.13 -35.73
CA GLY A 348 30.84 -25.14 -36.02
C GLY A 348 29.69 -25.13 -35.01
N TYR A 349 30.02 -25.15 -33.72
CA TYR A 349 29.04 -25.09 -32.63
C TYR A 349 28.28 -23.77 -32.62
N LEU A 350 28.98 -22.63 -32.76
CA LEU A 350 28.31 -21.34 -32.76
C LEU A 350 27.34 -21.21 -33.96
N ARG A 351 27.69 -21.75 -35.12
CA ARG A 351 26.78 -21.75 -36.28
C ARG A 351 25.50 -22.54 -36.00
N GLU A 352 25.63 -23.73 -35.41
CA GLU A 352 24.50 -24.55 -34.98
C GLU A 352 23.62 -23.80 -33.96
N TYR A 353 24.25 -23.16 -32.97
CA TYR A 353 23.58 -22.37 -31.95
C TYR A 353 22.76 -21.20 -32.52
N VAL A 354 23.31 -20.46 -33.49
CA VAL A 354 22.63 -19.31 -34.11
C VAL A 354 21.49 -19.73 -35.04
N GLN A 355 21.59 -20.88 -35.69
CA GLN A 355 20.56 -21.38 -36.61
C GLN A 355 19.35 -22.00 -35.88
N SER A 356 19.51 -22.35 -34.61
CA SER A 356 18.46 -22.92 -33.77
C SER A 356 17.46 -21.86 -33.29
N GLN A 357 16.16 -22.11 -33.40
CA GLN A 357 15.11 -21.17 -32.94
C GLN A 357 15.18 -20.91 -31.44
N ASP A 358 15.55 -21.93 -30.65
CA ASP A 358 15.63 -21.84 -29.19
C ASP A 358 17.03 -21.44 -28.69
N LEU A 359 17.96 -21.16 -29.59
CA LEU A 359 19.38 -20.93 -29.29
C LEU A 359 19.97 -22.11 -28.52
N ARG A 360 19.89 -23.30 -29.13
CA ARG A 360 20.31 -24.58 -28.55
C ARG A 360 21.16 -25.37 -29.51
N LEU A 361 22.17 -26.02 -28.96
CA LEU A 361 22.91 -27.08 -29.64
C LEU A 361 22.10 -28.39 -29.56
N SER A 362 22.35 -29.29 -30.50
CA SER A 362 21.92 -30.68 -30.38
C SER A 362 22.62 -31.35 -29.19
N HIS A 363 21.95 -32.33 -28.57
CA HIS A 363 22.48 -33.05 -27.41
C HIS A 363 23.90 -33.62 -27.64
N SER A 364 24.18 -34.12 -28.86
CA SER A 364 25.49 -34.67 -29.22
C SER A 364 26.57 -33.59 -29.32
N SER A 365 26.27 -32.45 -29.95
CA SER A 365 27.14 -31.29 -30.02
C SER A 365 27.40 -30.68 -28.65
N GLU A 366 26.36 -30.54 -27.83
CA GLU A 366 26.45 -30.01 -26.47
C GLU A 366 27.35 -30.89 -25.59
N THR A 367 27.11 -32.20 -25.56
CA THR A 367 27.96 -33.14 -24.80
C THR A 367 29.43 -33.05 -25.21
N ARG A 368 29.71 -32.94 -26.51
CA ARG A 368 31.08 -32.78 -27.02
C ARG A 368 31.70 -31.45 -26.58
N LEU A 369 30.94 -30.36 -26.64
CA LEU A 369 31.40 -29.04 -26.21
C LEU A 369 31.67 -28.98 -24.70
N ARG A 370 30.80 -29.57 -23.87
CA ARG A 370 30.99 -29.69 -22.41
C ARG A 370 32.28 -30.46 -22.08
N LEU A 371 32.56 -31.55 -22.81
CA LEU A 371 33.80 -32.33 -22.65
C LEU A 371 35.05 -31.53 -23.07
N LEU A 372 34.97 -30.80 -24.19
CA LEU A 372 36.06 -29.93 -24.65
C LEU A 372 36.37 -28.86 -23.59
N TYR A 373 35.33 -28.24 -23.04
CA TYR A 373 35.47 -27.24 -21.99
C TYR A 373 36.21 -27.81 -20.78
N LYS A 374 35.73 -28.93 -20.21
CA LYS A 374 36.33 -29.55 -19.02
C LYS A 374 37.79 -29.96 -19.22
N ARG A 375 38.17 -30.38 -20.44
CA ARG A 375 39.53 -30.86 -20.74
C ARG A 375 40.53 -29.75 -21.05
N THR A 376 40.10 -28.68 -21.70
CA THR A 376 41.03 -27.69 -22.30
C THR A 376 40.72 -26.25 -21.92
N VAL A 377 39.46 -25.82 -22.03
CA VAL A 377 39.09 -24.41 -21.86
C VAL A 377 39.01 -24.02 -20.39
N ARG A 378 38.66 -24.94 -19.48
CA ARG A 378 38.55 -24.67 -18.04
C ARG A 378 39.86 -24.09 -17.45
N THR A 379 41.01 -24.48 -17.97
CA THR A 379 42.33 -24.01 -17.52
C THR A 379 42.86 -22.83 -18.34
N SER A 380 42.09 -22.31 -19.30
CA SER A 380 42.47 -21.16 -20.13
C SER A 380 42.62 -19.90 -19.27
N THR A 381 43.60 -19.07 -19.64
CA THR A 381 43.81 -17.76 -19.02
C THR A 381 42.85 -16.69 -19.55
N ASP A 382 42.20 -16.94 -20.69
CA ASP A 382 41.29 -15.99 -21.32
C ASP A 382 39.88 -16.06 -20.70
N PRO A 383 39.44 -15.03 -19.95
CA PRO A 383 38.16 -15.06 -19.26
C PRO A 383 36.97 -14.98 -20.23
N TYR A 384 37.13 -14.31 -21.38
CA TYR A 384 36.08 -14.20 -22.40
C TYR A 384 35.88 -15.53 -23.12
N LYS A 385 36.96 -16.25 -23.42
CA LYS A 385 36.90 -17.59 -23.99
C LYS A 385 36.10 -18.53 -23.08
N ARG A 386 36.43 -18.58 -21.79
CA ARG A 386 35.69 -19.40 -20.82
C ARG A 386 34.21 -19.05 -20.80
N ALA A 387 33.87 -17.76 -20.71
CA ALA A 387 32.49 -17.29 -20.66
C ALA A 387 31.69 -17.65 -21.93
N VAL A 388 32.27 -17.46 -23.13
CA VAL A 388 31.59 -17.77 -24.40
C VAL A 388 31.34 -19.27 -24.56
N TYR A 389 32.30 -20.12 -24.17
CA TYR A 389 32.08 -21.57 -24.16
C TYR A 389 31.00 -21.99 -23.16
N CYS A 390 31.00 -21.44 -21.93
CA CYS A 390 29.98 -21.72 -20.92
C CYS A 390 28.58 -21.26 -21.33
N LEU A 391 28.49 -20.15 -22.07
CA LEU A 391 27.24 -19.62 -22.58
C LEU A 391 26.63 -20.52 -23.67
N VAL A 392 27.44 -20.88 -24.68
CA VAL A 392 26.97 -21.68 -25.83
C VAL A 392 26.77 -23.15 -25.46
N GLY A 393 27.65 -23.71 -24.60
CA GLY A 393 27.62 -25.11 -24.19
C GLY A 393 26.85 -25.42 -22.92
N ARG A 394 26.31 -24.40 -22.23
CA ARG A 394 25.58 -24.52 -20.96
C ARG A 394 26.33 -25.40 -19.94
N CYS A 395 27.61 -25.12 -19.72
CA CYS A 395 28.45 -25.86 -18.77
C CYS A 395 28.90 -24.99 -17.60
N GLU A 396 29.31 -25.64 -16.50
CA GLU A 396 29.75 -25.01 -15.26
C GLU A 396 28.78 -23.94 -14.77
N VAL A 397 27.51 -24.31 -14.57
CA VAL A 397 26.46 -23.41 -14.07
C VAL A 397 26.84 -22.76 -12.72
N ALA A 398 27.72 -23.38 -11.93
CA ALA A 398 28.20 -22.79 -10.69
C ALA A 398 29.12 -21.57 -10.89
N ASP A 399 29.81 -21.45 -12.04
CA ASP A 399 30.70 -20.32 -12.30
C ASP A 399 29.89 -19.06 -12.67
N SER A 400 30.28 -17.93 -12.09
CA SER A 400 29.66 -16.61 -12.33
C SER A 400 30.49 -15.72 -13.26
N HIS A 401 31.71 -16.14 -13.60
CA HIS A 401 32.65 -15.39 -14.44
C HIS A 401 32.80 -13.91 -14.07
N PRO A 402 33.18 -13.58 -12.81
CA PRO A 402 33.21 -12.19 -12.32
C PRO A 402 34.17 -11.28 -13.10
N ASP A 403 35.21 -11.86 -13.73
CA ASP A 403 36.18 -11.14 -14.58
C ASP A 403 35.52 -10.44 -15.78
N VAL A 404 34.41 -10.98 -16.28
CA VAL A 404 33.69 -10.46 -17.45
C VAL A 404 32.30 -9.96 -17.07
N CYS A 405 31.58 -10.72 -16.25
CA CYS A 405 30.23 -10.42 -15.77
C CYS A 405 30.28 -9.67 -14.43
N SER A 406 30.72 -8.41 -14.48
CA SER A 406 30.92 -7.58 -13.28
C SER A 406 29.63 -7.00 -12.67
N LYS A 407 28.54 -6.89 -13.44
CA LYS A 407 27.27 -6.29 -13.00
C LYS A 407 26.19 -7.34 -12.77
N THR A 408 25.22 -7.02 -11.92
CA THR A 408 24.03 -7.86 -11.68
C THR A 408 23.24 -8.16 -12.96
N GLU A 409 23.11 -7.17 -13.86
CA GLU A 409 22.45 -7.37 -15.16
C GLU A 409 23.20 -8.37 -16.06
N ASP A 410 24.54 -8.37 -16.01
CA ASP A 410 25.37 -9.31 -16.77
C ASP A 410 25.25 -10.72 -16.20
N TYR A 411 25.23 -10.85 -14.86
CA TYR A 411 24.94 -12.10 -14.17
C TYR A 411 23.57 -12.65 -14.58
N MET A 412 22.52 -11.82 -14.55
CA MET A 412 21.17 -12.23 -14.93
C MET A 412 21.09 -12.65 -16.39
N TRP A 413 21.66 -11.87 -17.32
CA TRP A 413 21.70 -12.23 -18.75
C TRP A 413 22.39 -13.59 -18.97
N PHE A 414 23.52 -13.81 -18.29
CA PHE A 414 24.29 -15.03 -18.41
C PHE A 414 23.52 -16.24 -17.87
N LYS A 415 22.97 -16.16 -16.66
CA LYS A 415 22.19 -17.26 -16.06
C LYS A 415 20.92 -17.56 -16.83
N LEU A 416 20.16 -16.55 -17.26
CA LEU A 416 18.96 -16.74 -18.08
C LEU A 416 19.27 -17.42 -19.42
N SER A 417 20.47 -17.21 -19.96
CA SER A 417 20.92 -17.88 -21.19
C SER A 417 21.25 -19.37 -20.97
N GLN A 418 21.64 -19.75 -19.75
CA GLN A 418 21.96 -21.13 -19.36
C GLN A 418 20.72 -21.95 -18.95
N VAL A 419 19.60 -21.32 -18.61
CA VAL A 419 18.36 -22.01 -18.18
C VAL A 419 17.86 -22.99 -19.24
N SER A 420 17.61 -24.23 -18.85
CA SER A 420 16.97 -25.27 -19.67
C SER A 420 15.47 -25.36 -19.40
N CYS A 421 14.68 -25.53 -20.47
CA CYS A 421 13.21 -25.65 -20.44
C CYS A 421 12.72 -27.01 -20.96
N GLU A 422 13.58 -28.03 -20.96
CA GLU A 422 13.24 -29.34 -21.51
C GLU A 422 12.09 -30.02 -20.74
N ALA A 423 11.20 -30.67 -21.48
CA ALA A 423 10.10 -31.42 -20.91
C ALA A 423 10.64 -32.67 -20.19
N PRO A 424 10.02 -33.09 -19.06
CA PRO A 424 10.43 -34.27 -18.29
C PRO A 424 10.40 -35.59 -19.09
N ASP A 425 9.74 -35.61 -20.25
CA ASP A 425 9.59 -36.77 -21.13
C ASP A 425 10.74 -36.95 -22.15
N SER A 426 11.82 -36.18 -22.07
CA SER A 426 12.96 -36.33 -23.00
C SER A 426 13.75 -37.64 -22.82
N GLY A 427 13.41 -38.48 -21.83
CA GLY A 427 14.03 -39.79 -21.61
C GLY A 427 15.51 -39.72 -21.21
N HIS A 428 16.03 -38.51 -20.95
CA HIS A 428 17.40 -38.25 -20.56
C HIS A 428 17.45 -37.90 -19.07
N ALA A 429 18.39 -38.51 -18.34
CA ALA A 429 18.59 -38.17 -16.93
C ALA A 429 19.10 -36.72 -16.83
N PRO A 430 18.55 -35.90 -15.91
CA PRO A 430 19.01 -34.53 -15.71
C PRO A 430 20.51 -34.56 -15.35
N SER A 431 21.32 -33.83 -16.10
CA SER A 431 22.74 -33.70 -15.82
C SER A 431 22.96 -32.71 -14.67
N VAL A 432 24.06 -32.88 -13.93
CA VAL A 432 24.45 -31.97 -12.82
C VAL A 432 24.63 -30.52 -13.30
N ASP A 433 24.85 -30.31 -14.59
CA ASP A 433 25.06 -29.01 -15.22
C ASP A 433 23.77 -28.39 -15.79
N ASP A 434 22.58 -28.98 -15.58
CA ASP A 434 21.32 -28.43 -16.10
C ASP A 434 20.65 -27.49 -15.08
N LEU A 435 20.62 -26.19 -15.39
CA LEU A 435 19.94 -25.17 -14.60
C LEU A 435 18.47 -25.06 -15.02
N THR A 436 17.52 -25.32 -14.14
CA THR A 436 16.11 -25.00 -14.38
C THR A 436 15.77 -23.58 -13.93
N LEU A 437 14.69 -23.01 -14.47
CA LEU A 437 14.23 -21.69 -14.01
C LEU A 437 13.84 -21.73 -12.52
N SER A 438 13.23 -22.82 -12.06
CA SER A 438 12.83 -22.94 -10.64
C SER A 438 14.03 -22.97 -9.69
N GLN A 439 15.12 -23.63 -10.08
CA GLN A 439 16.38 -23.59 -9.31
C GLN A 439 16.96 -22.18 -9.26
N LEU A 440 17.02 -21.48 -10.40
CA LEU A 440 17.50 -20.09 -10.43
C LEU A 440 16.61 -19.18 -9.57
N GLN A 441 15.29 -19.35 -9.62
CA GLN A 441 14.34 -18.60 -8.80
C GLN A 441 14.58 -18.83 -7.30
N ALA A 442 14.76 -20.08 -6.88
CA ALA A 442 15.06 -20.43 -5.49
C ALA A 442 16.41 -19.84 -5.03
N THR A 443 17.47 -19.92 -5.84
CA THR A 443 18.75 -19.29 -5.52
C THR A 443 18.62 -17.78 -5.33
N LEU A 444 17.90 -17.10 -6.23
CA LEU A 444 17.75 -15.64 -6.17
C LEU A 444 16.90 -15.18 -4.97
N LEU A 445 15.83 -15.91 -4.65
CA LEU A 445 14.86 -15.53 -3.61
C LEU A 445 15.25 -16.03 -2.21
N GLU A 446 15.71 -17.28 -2.10
CA GLU A 446 15.94 -17.96 -0.82
C GLU A 446 17.41 -17.97 -0.40
N GLU A 447 18.34 -18.25 -1.33
CA GLU A 447 19.77 -18.37 -0.99
C GLU A 447 20.46 -17.00 -0.92
N PHE A 448 20.24 -16.15 -1.93
CA PHE A 448 20.75 -14.78 -1.94
C PHE A 448 19.86 -13.85 -1.12
N GLY A 449 18.57 -13.83 -1.44
CA GLY A 449 17.56 -13.03 -0.75
C GLY A 449 17.83 -11.53 -0.78
N GLU A 450 17.06 -10.79 0.02
CA GLU A 450 17.05 -9.32 0.03
C GLU A 450 18.36 -8.69 0.50
N THR A 451 19.08 -9.36 1.41
CA THR A 451 20.32 -8.85 2.02
C THR A 451 21.46 -8.83 1.02
N TYR A 452 21.61 -9.87 0.20
CA TYR A 452 22.64 -9.96 -0.82
C TYR A 452 22.54 -8.82 -1.84
N PHE A 453 21.33 -8.45 -2.23
CA PHE A 453 21.09 -7.37 -3.20
C PHE A 453 21.05 -5.97 -2.56
N ASN A 454 21.33 -5.84 -1.26
CA ASN A 454 21.16 -4.59 -0.51
C ASN A 454 19.79 -3.95 -0.79
N ALA A 455 18.73 -4.76 -0.77
CA ALA A 455 17.40 -4.36 -1.26
C ALA A 455 16.78 -3.22 -0.42
N SER A 456 17.25 -2.99 0.81
CA SER A 456 16.88 -1.83 1.62
C SER A 456 17.38 -0.49 1.05
N GLN A 457 18.54 -0.49 0.38
CA GLN A 457 19.15 0.70 -0.22
C GLN A 457 18.78 0.85 -1.69
N VAL A 458 18.74 -0.27 -2.44
CA VAL A 458 18.48 -0.28 -3.89
C VAL A 458 17.33 -1.24 -4.23
N PRO A 459 16.10 -0.97 -3.77
CA PRO A 459 14.98 -1.91 -3.89
C PRO A 459 14.63 -2.25 -5.34
N MET A 460 14.76 -1.28 -6.25
CA MET A 460 14.40 -1.45 -7.66
C MET A 460 15.33 -2.41 -8.41
N LEU A 461 16.60 -2.56 -7.96
CA LEU A 461 17.51 -3.56 -8.52
C LEU A 461 17.00 -4.97 -8.22
N TYR A 462 16.61 -5.21 -6.96
CA TYR A 462 16.10 -6.51 -6.54
C TYR A 462 14.76 -6.85 -7.24
N VAL A 463 13.86 -5.88 -7.36
CA VAL A 463 12.62 -6.02 -8.13
C VAL A 463 12.91 -6.38 -9.59
N THR A 464 13.90 -5.72 -10.21
CA THR A 464 14.33 -6.03 -11.59
C THR A 464 14.81 -7.46 -11.72
N VAL A 465 15.60 -7.96 -10.76
CA VAL A 465 16.06 -9.37 -10.71
C VAL A 465 14.88 -10.33 -10.60
N LEU A 466 13.91 -10.04 -9.73
CA LEU A 466 12.71 -10.86 -9.57
C LEU A 466 11.82 -10.86 -10.82
N LEU A 467 11.64 -9.71 -11.48
CA LEU A 467 10.89 -9.60 -12.74
C LEU A 467 11.57 -10.36 -13.88
N LEU A 468 12.90 -10.21 -14.03
CA LEU A 468 13.70 -10.94 -15.03
C LEU A 468 13.65 -12.46 -14.83
N SER A 469 13.60 -12.91 -13.58
CA SER A 469 13.44 -14.33 -13.22
C SER A 469 11.97 -14.78 -13.17
N GLN A 470 11.01 -13.95 -13.60
CA GLN A 470 9.58 -14.26 -13.68
C GLN A 470 8.90 -14.53 -12.32
N GLN A 471 9.45 -14.00 -11.23
CA GLN A 471 8.92 -14.10 -9.86
C GLN A 471 8.02 -12.90 -9.55
N PHE A 472 6.97 -12.72 -10.35
CA PHE A 472 6.09 -11.54 -10.28
C PHE A 472 5.46 -11.36 -8.90
N GLU A 473 4.97 -12.44 -8.29
CA GLU A 473 4.29 -12.39 -6.99
C GLU A 473 5.22 -11.90 -5.87
N ALA A 474 6.46 -12.42 -5.83
CA ALA A 474 7.47 -12.01 -4.86
C ALA A 474 7.94 -10.56 -5.11
N ALA A 475 8.08 -10.15 -6.38
CA ALA A 475 8.46 -8.78 -6.73
C ALA A 475 7.41 -7.76 -6.25
N ILE A 476 6.13 -8.06 -6.45
CA ILE A 476 5.02 -7.21 -6.02
C ILE A 476 4.95 -7.16 -4.49
N GLU A 477 5.05 -8.30 -3.82
CA GLU A 477 5.00 -8.34 -2.36
C GLU A 477 6.15 -7.53 -1.74
N PHE A 478 7.39 -7.74 -2.20
CA PHE A 478 8.54 -6.96 -1.73
C PHE A 478 8.33 -5.44 -1.93
N LEU A 479 7.88 -5.04 -3.12
CA LEU A 479 7.66 -3.63 -3.43
C LEU A 479 6.54 -3.01 -2.60
N SER A 480 5.52 -3.79 -2.24
CA SER A 480 4.39 -3.34 -1.42
C SER A 480 4.76 -3.05 0.04
N ARG A 481 5.85 -3.65 0.55
CA ARG A 481 6.37 -3.36 1.89
C ARG A 481 6.94 -1.96 2.02
N ILE A 482 7.30 -1.33 0.91
CA ILE A 482 7.99 -0.04 0.88
C ILE A 482 6.97 1.08 0.59
N GLU A 483 6.71 1.95 1.57
CA GLU A 483 5.62 2.93 1.56
C GLU A 483 5.53 3.77 0.27
N HIS A 484 6.66 4.33 -0.18
CA HIS A 484 6.73 5.18 -1.37
C HIS A 484 6.61 4.42 -2.70
N PHE A 485 6.70 3.08 -2.68
CA PHE A 485 6.47 2.24 -3.86
C PHE A 485 5.16 1.45 -3.83
N GLN A 486 4.36 1.56 -2.77
CA GLN A 486 3.07 0.85 -2.66
C GLN A 486 2.13 1.09 -3.85
N SER A 487 2.02 2.35 -4.29
CA SER A 487 1.22 2.69 -5.47
C SER A 487 1.74 1.93 -6.69
N HIS A 488 3.04 1.93 -6.94
CA HIS A 488 3.64 1.18 -8.04
C HIS A 488 3.39 -0.34 -7.93
N ALA A 489 3.56 -0.94 -6.75
CA ALA A 489 3.34 -2.36 -6.52
C ALA A 489 1.92 -2.81 -6.89
N VAL A 490 0.91 -2.05 -6.44
CA VAL A 490 -0.50 -2.33 -6.74
C VAL A 490 -0.77 -2.23 -8.24
N HIS A 491 -0.22 -1.22 -8.92
CA HIS A 491 -0.46 -1.06 -10.36
C HIS A 491 0.31 -2.07 -11.22
N PHE A 492 1.50 -2.50 -10.80
CA PHE A 492 2.17 -3.68 -11.40
C PHE A 492 1.30 -4.92 -11.27
N ALA A 493 0.70 -5.13 -10.08
CA ALA A 493 -0.20 -6.26 -9.86
C ALA A 493 -1.44 -6.19 -10.77
N ILE A 494 -2.09 -5.03 -10.86
CA ILE A 494 -3.27 -4.82 -11.72
C ILE A 494 -2.92 -5.11 -13.19
N GLY A 495 -1.80 -4.56 -13.69
CA GLY A 495 -1.38 -4.76 -15.07
C GLY A 495 -1.07 -6.22 -15.41
N LEU A 496 -0.37 -6.93 -14.53
CA LEU A 496 -0.04 -8.34 -14.72
C LEU A 496 -1.26 -9.26 -14.54
N GLN A 497 -2.19 -8.91 -13.66
CA GLN A 497 -3.44 -9.64 -13.47
C GLN A 497 -4.35 -9.53 -14.69
N GLU A 498 -4.40 -8.36 -15.34
CA GLU A 498 -5.17 -8.18 -16.57
C GLU A 498 -4.73 -9.14 -17.69
N LEU A 499 -3.43 -9.44 -17.75
CA LEU A 499 -2.86 -10.40 -18.68
C LEU A 499 -2.96 -11.87 -18.20
N GLY A 500 -3.54 -12.10 -17.02
CA GLY A 500 -3.68 -13.43 -16.42
C GLY A 500 -2.35 -14.07 -16.03
N LEU A 501 -1.28 -13.29 -15.80
CA LEU A 501 0.07 -13.78 -15.50
C LEU A 501 0.33 -14.06 -14.01
N LEU A 502 -0.44 -13.43 -13.11
CA LEU A 502 -0.32 -13.64 -11.67
C LEU A 502 -1.04 -14.90 -11.21
N ARG A 503 -0.40 -15.62 -10.29
CA ARG A 503 -0.97 -16.74 -9.55
C ARG A 503 -1.62 -16.19 -8.29
N LEU A 504 -2.92 -16.34 -8.19
CA LEU A 504 -3.70 -15.83 -7.07
C LEU A 504 -3.85 -16.87 -5.95
N THR A 505 -4.02 -16.38 -4.73
CA THR A 505 -4.47 -17.18 -3.58
C THR A 505 -5.97 -17.43 -3.67
N GLU A 506 -6.43 -18.59 -3.21
CA GLU A 506 -7.86 -18.93 -3.17
C GLU A 506 -8.61 -18.18 -2.06
N SER A 507 -7.95 -17.90 -0.94
CA SER A 507 -8.57 -17.23 0.21
C SER A 507 -8.10 -15.77 0.36
N PRO A 508 -9.03 -14.80 0.47
CA PRO A 508 -8.69 -13.39 0.68
C PRO A 508 -8.12 -13.09 2.08
N ARG A 509 -8.20 -14.04 3.03
CA ARG A 509 -7.65 -13.88 4.40
C ARG A 509 -6.18 -14.28 4.54
N SER A 510 -5.65 -14.95 3.51
CA SER A 510 -4.26 -15.39 3.51
C SER A 510 -3.28 -14.21 3.57
N ARG A 511 -2.03 -14.47 3.97
CA ARG A 511 -0.94 -13.50 3.89
C ARG A 511 -0.81 -12.95 2.46
N LEU A 512 -0.16 -11.79 2.31
CA LEU A 512 -0.03 -11.17 0.99
C LEU A 512 0.66 -12.10 -0.03
N LEU A 513 1.66 -12.86 0.41
CA LEU A 513 2.31 -13.90 -0.37
C LEU A 513 2.24 -15.23 0.38
N VAL A 514 1.78 -16.27 -0.31
CA VAL A 514 1.72 -17.63 0.22
C VAL A 514 2.52 -18.56 -0.69
N ARG A 515 3.30 -19.46 -0.09
CA ARG A 515 3.95 -20.54 -0.80
C ARG A 515 3.08 -21.79 -0.70
N ASP A 516 2.66 -22.30 -1.85
CA ASP A 516 1.89 -23.54 -1.94
C ASP A 516 2.78 -24.76 -1.62
N SER A 517 2.15 -25.89 -1.33
CA SER A 517 2.77 -27.22 -1.15
C SER A 517 3.68 -27.62 -2.32
N GLY A 518 3.36 -27.18 -3.54
CA GLY A 518 4.20 -27.36 -4.73
C GLY A 518 5.39 -26.38 -4.85
N GLY A 519 5.67 -25.60 -3.81
CA GLY A 519 6.76 -24.61 -3.78
C GLY A 519 6.48 -23.33 -4.57
N VAL A 520 5.26 -23.14 -5.08
CA VAL A 520 4.87 -22.02 -5.93
C VAL A 520 4.32 -20.86 -5.11
N HIS A 521 4.83 -19.66 -5.36
CA HIS A 521 4.32 -18.44 -4.73
C HIS A 521 3.03 -17.94 -5.39
N ARG A 522 2.07 -17.55 -4.54
CA ARG A 522 0.75 -17.02 -4.90
C ARG A 522 0.51 -15.70 -4.18
N LEU A 523 -0.04 -14.71 -4.89
CA LEU A 523 -0.31 -13.37 -4.39
C LEU A 523 -1.79 -13.23 -3.99
N ASN A 524 -2.05 -12.67 -2.82
CA ASN A 524 -3.38 -12.25 -2.41
C ASN A 524 -3.72 -10.87 -3.01
N TYR A 525 -4.11 -10.90 -4.28
CA TYR A 525 -4.43 -9.71 -5.07
C TYR A 525 -5.60 -8.90 -4.49
N ALA A 526 -6.64 -9.56 -3.99
CA ALA A 526 -7.77 -8.89 -3.36
C ALA A 526 -7.33 -8.08 -2.13
N ARG A 527 -6.55 -8.69 -1.23
CA ARG A 527 -5.98 -8.00 -0.06
C ARG A 527 -5.09 -6.82 -0.47
N LEU A 528 -4.27 -6.96 -1.50
CA LEU A 528 -3.41 -5.88 -1.98
C LEU A 528 -4.21 -4.65 -2.43
N VAL A 529 -5.27 -4.85 -3.22
CA VAL A 529 -6.13 -3.77 -3.72
C VAL A 529 -6.97 -3.16 -2.60
N ILE A 530 -7.55 -3.98 -1.72
CA ILE A 530 -8.37 -3.51 -0.59
C ILE A 530 -7.51 -2.68 0.38
N SER A 531 -6.33 -3.17 0.75
CA SER A 531 -5.44 -2.43 1.65
C SER A 531 -4.96 -1.11 1.05
N TYR A 532 -4.71 -1.06 -0.27
CA TYR A 532 -4.35 0.17 -0.97
C TYR A 532 -5.49 1.19 -0.97
N THR A 533 -6.71 0.75 -1.27
CA THR A 533 -7.89 1.63 -1.35
C THR A 533 -8.32 2.19 0.00
N ARG A 534 -8.09 1.47 1.11
CA ARG A 534 -8.35 1.97 2.48
C ARG A 534 -7.65 3.30 2.79
N ARG A 535 -6.55 3.63 2.11
CA ARG A 535 -5.82 4.89 2.31
C ARG A 535 -6.59 6.13 1.87
N PHE A 536 -7.52 5.98 0.93
CA PHE A 536 -8.27 7.09 0.33
C PHE A 536 -9.76 6.82 0.19
N SER A 537 -10.27 5.69 0.69
CA SER A 537 -11.68 5.32 0.62
C SER A 537 -12.61 6.37 1.25
N GLN A 538 -12.14 7.03 2.32
CA GLN A 538 -12.89 8.07 3.02
C GLN A 538 -12.88 9.42 2.28
N THR A 539 -11.78 9.77 1.61
CA THR A 539 -11.63 11.06 0.91
C THR A 539 -12.12 11.01 -0.52
N ASP A 540 -11.91 9.88 -1.21
CA ASP A 540 -12.09 9.69 -2.64
C ASP A 540 -12.88 8.38 -2.92
N PRO A 541 -14.15 8.29 -2.48
CA PRO A 541 -14.94 7.05 -2.59
C PRO A 541 -15.23 6.64 -4.04
N ARG A 542 -15.27 7.59 -4.98
CA ARG A 542 -15.51 7.29 -6.41
C ARG A 542 -14.32 6.59 -7.06
N GLU A 543 -13.12 6.98 -6.67
CA GLU A 543 -11.86 6.42 -7.09
C GLU A 543 -11.73 5.02 -6.48
N ALA A 544 -12.04 4.85 -5.20
CA ALA A 544 -12.04 3.54 -4.53
C ALA A 544 -12.97 2.52 -5.24
N LEU A 545 -14.15 2.96 -5.70
CA LEU A 545 -15.06 2.12 -6.50
C LEU A 545 -14.42 1.62 -7.82
N GLN A 546 -13.56 2.42 -8.47
CA GLN A 546 -12.86 1.99 -9.69
C GLN A 546 -11.93 0.80 -9.41
N TYR A 547 -11.25 0.82 -8.25
CA TYR A 547 -10.37 -0.26 -7.83
C TYR A 547 -11.16 -1.50 -7.40
N PHE A 548 -12.26 -1.33 -6.66
CA PHE A 548 -13.11 -2.46 -6.29
C PHE A 548 -13.71 -3.15 -7.52
N PHE A 549 -14.03 -2.41 -8.58
CA PHE A 549 -14.51 -3.01 -9.83
C PHE A 549 -13.49 -3.98 -10.48
N LEU A 550 -12.19 -3.81 -10.20
CA LEU A 550 -11.15 -4.77 -10.62
C LEU A 550 -11.28 -6.12 -9.89
N LEU A 551 -11.97 -6.14 -8.75
CA LEU A 551 -12.20 -7.33 -7.94
C LEU A 551 -13.48 -8.09 -8.29
N LYS A 552 -14.27 -7.57 -9.23
CA LYS A 552 -15.55 -8.14 -9.63
C LYS A 552 -15.38 -9.53 -10.26
N GLY A 553 -16.14 -10.50 -9.75
CA GLY A 553 -16.11 -11.90 -10.17
C GLY A 553 -15.15 -12.78 -9.37
N MET A 554 -14.51 -12.25 -8.33
CA MET A 554 -13.78 -13.07 -7.36
C MET A 554 -14.71 -13.48 -6.23
N GLU A 555 -14.74 -14.77 -5.92
CA GLU A 555 -15.58 -15.30 -4.86
C GLU A 555 -14.94 -15.04 -3.49
N GLY A 556 -15.72 -14.44 -2.60
CA GLY A 556 -15.40 -14.30 -1.18
C GLY A 556 -15.77 -15.54 -0.37
N ARG A 557 -15.57 -15.45 0.95
CA ARG A 557 -15.80 -16.53 1.94
C ARG A 557 -17.17 -17.22 1.82
N ASP A 558 -18.20 -16.45 1.50
CA ASP A 558 -19.60 -16.88 1.57
C ASP A 558 -20.19 -17.09 0.16
N GLY A 559 -19.35 -17.20 -0.88
CA GLY A 559 -19.76 -17.23 -2.29
C GLY A 559 -20.23 -15.87 -2.82
N HIS A 560 -20.22 -14.82 -1.98
CA HIS A 560 -20.49 -13.44 -2.40
C HIS A 560 -19.28 -12.86 -3.15
N ASP A 561 -19.57 -12.07 -4.19
CA ASP A 561 -18.56 -11.34 -4.95
C ASP A 561 -17.79 -10.37 -4.03
N VAL A 562 -16.45 -10.43 -4.07
CA VAL A 562 -15.57 -9.56 -3.28
C VAL A 562 -15.87 -8.08 -3.55
N PHE A 563 -16.22 -7.74 -4.80
CA PHE A 563 -16.65 -6.39 -5.15
C PHE A 563 -17.84 -5.92 -4.29
N SER A 564 -18.89 -6.74 -4.17
CA SER A 564 -20.09 -6.40 -3.40
C SER A 564 -19.78 -6.21 -1.91
N LEU A 565 -18.89 -7.03 -1.35
CA LEU A 565 -18.43 -6.89 0.04
C LEU A 565 -17.67 -5.58 0.25
N CYS A 566 -16.74 -5.24 -0.65
CA CYS A 566 -15.97 -3.99 -0.54
C CYS A 566 -16.85 -2.75 -0.71
N VAL A 567 -17.83 -2.78 -1.62
CA VAL A 567 -18.79 -1.67 -1.78
C VAL A 567 -19.65 -1.53 -0.53
N ALA A 568 -20.11 -2.63 0.08
CA ALA A 568 -20.86 -2.58 1.31
C ALA A 568 -20.05 -1.96 2.46
N GLU A 569 -18.80 -2.40 2.65
CA GLU A 569 -17.89 -1.83 3.65
C GLU A 569 -17.64 -0.33 3.40
N LEU A 570 -17.37 0.07 2.15
CA LEU A 570 -17.16 1.46 1.77
C LEU A 570 -18.37 2.35 2.10
N VAL A 571 -19.58 1.88 1.79
CA VAL A 571 -20.82 2.63 2.04
C VAL A 571 -21.06 2.78 3.54
N MET A 572 -20.81 1.73 4.31
CA MET A 572 -20.98 1.73 5.76
C MET A 572 -19.97 2.64 6.47
N GLU A 573 -18.71 2.65 6.01
CA GLU A 573 -17.66 3.51 6.56
C GLU A 573 -17.82 4.98 6.18
N SER A 574 -18.05 5.27 4.90
CA SER A 574 -18.19 6.65 4.40
C SER A 574 -19.51 7.32 4.81
N ARG A 575 -20.56 6.51 5.04
CA ARG A 575 -21.95 6.97 5.22
C ARG A 575 -22.50 7.79 4.05
N GLU A 576 -21.84 7.76 2.89
CA GLU A 576 -22.27 8.48 1.68
C GLU A 576 -23.22 7.63 0.82
N PHE A 577 -24.26 7.07 1.44
CA PHE A 577 -25.23 6.17 0.78
C PHE A 577 -25.80 6.75 -0.52
N ALA A 578 -26.18 8.03 -0.50
CA ALA A 578 -26.79 8.69 -1.66
C ALA A 578 -25.82 8.89 -2.83
N LEU A 579 -24.51 9.05 -2.56
CA LEU A 579 -23.49 9.21 -3.60
C LEU A 579 -23.20 7.88 -4.28
N ILE A 580 -23.07 6.82 -3.48
CA ILE A 580 -22.59 5.51 -3.92
C ILE A 580 -23.75 4.67 -4.50
N LEU A 581 -24.84 4.53 -3.74
CA LEU A 581 -26.00 3.71 -4.10
C LEU A 581 -27.11 4.50 -4.79
N GLY A 582 -27.07 5.84 -4.76
CA GLY A 582 -28.08 6.70 -5.35
C GLY A 582 -29.21 7.06 -4.38
N ARG A 583 -30.21 7.79 -4.88
CA ARG A 583 -31.33 8.29 -4.04
C ARG A 583 -32.65 8.27 -4.80
N LEU A 584 -33.75 8.11 -4.09
CA LEU A 584 -35.08 8.31 -4.64
C LEU A 584 -35.46 9.80 -4.63
N LEU A 585 -36.08 10.24 -5.71
CA LEU A 585 -36.66 11.57 -5.86
C LEU A 585 -38.12 11.57 -5.36
N PRO A 586 -38.72 12.75 -5.10
CA PRO A 586 -40.10 12.84 -4.60
C PRO A 586 -41.15 12.22 -5.53
N ASP A 587 -40.86 12.14 -6.82
CA ASP A 587 -41.70 11.51 -7.85
C ASP A 587 -41.60 9.97 -7.88
N GLY A 588 -40.78 9.38 -7.00
CA GLY A 588 -40.51 7.94 -6.96
C GLY A 588 -39.50 7.46 -8.00
N SER A 589 -38.93 8.36 -8.81
CA SER A 589 -37.84 8.01 -9.72
C SER A 589 -36.52 7.89 -8.96
N ARG A 590 -35.65 6.97 -9.39
CA ARG A 590 -34.34 6.76 -8.77
C ARG A 590 -33.28 7.56 -9.52
N ARG A 591 -32.57 8.42 -8.80
CA ARG A 591 -31.33 9.05 -9.29
C ARG A 591 -30.18 8.06 -9.08
N PRO A 592 -29.44 7.67 -10.15
CA PRO A 592 -28.35 6.72 -10.04
C PRO A 592 -27.19 7.27 -9.18
N GLY A 593 -26.58 6.39 -8.41
CA GLY A 593 -25.33 6.59 -7.70
C GLY A 593 -24.12 6.17 -8.54
N ALA A 594 -22.94 6.22 -7.93
CA ALA A 594 -21.69 5.85 -8.59
C ALA A 594 -21.63 4.35 -8.97
N VAL A 595 -22.27 3.47 -8.19
CA VAL A 595 -22.22 2.01 -8.41
C VAL A 595 -23.05 1.56 -9.61
N ASP A 596 -24.10 2.30 -9.97
CA ASP A 596 -24.96 2.03 -11.13
C ASP A 596 -24.21 1.95 -12.46
N LYS A 597 -23.02 2.54 -12.51
CA LYS A 597 -22.14 2.47 -13.67
C LYS A 597 -21.57 1.07 -13.89
N PHE A 598 -21.39 0.29 -12.82
CA PHE A 598 -20.69 -1.00 -12.83
C PHE A 598 -21.62 -2.20 -12.74
N LEU A 599 -22.83 -2.00 -12.20
CA LEU A 599 -23.85 -3.02 -12.02
C LEU A 599 -25.09 -2.66 -12.81
N ARG A 600 -25.66 -3.64 -13.53
CA ARG A 600 -26.94 -3.48 -14.22
C ARG A 600 -28.11 -3.49 -13.22
N ASP A 601 -27.98 -4.27 -12.15
CA ASP A 601 -28.93 -4.34 -11.06
C ASP A 601 -28.20 -4.08 -9.74
N THR A 602 -28.63 -3.05 -9.02
CA THR A 602 -28.09 -2.66 -7.71
C THR A 602 -29.00 -3.08 -6.55
N SER A 603 -30.15 -3.70 -6.83
CA SER A 603 -31.14 -4.04 -5.81
C SER A 603 -30.61 -5.03 -4.79
N GLU A 604 -29.98 -6.12 -5.24
CA GLU A 604 -29.38 -7.15 -4.36
C GLU A 604 -28.30 -6.55 -3.45
N LEU A 605 -27.38 -5.75 -4.01
CA LEU A 605 -26.34 -5.08 -3.26
C LEU A 605 -26.93 -4.11 -2.23
N THR A 606 -27.90 -3.30 -2.64
CA THR A 606 -28.52 -2.32 -1.76
C THR A 606 -29.29 -3.02 -0.61
N ALA A 607 -29.94 -4.15 -0.89
CA ALA A 607 -30.62 -4.96 0.13
C ALA A 607 -29.62 -5.59 1.12
N PHE A 608 -28.46 -6.04 0.62
CA PHE A 608 -27.37 -6.53 1.46
C PHE A 608 -26.83 -5.44 2.39
N VAL A 609 -26.58 -4.23 1.88
CA VAL A 609 -26.15 -3.08 2.69
C VAL A 609 -27.24 -2.68 3.69
N ALA A 610 -28.51 -2.71 3.30
CA ALA A 610 -29.64 -2.42 4.19
C ALA A 610 -29.69 -3.39 5.38
N ALA A 611 -29.49 -4.69 5.14
CA ALA A 611 -29.44 -5.70 6.18
C ALA A 611 -28.25 -5.51 7.13
N GLN A 612 -27.08 -5.10 6.61
CA GLN A 612 -25.93 -4.77 7.46
C GLN A 612 -26.18 -3.51 8.30
N ALA A 613 -26.81 -2.48 7.75
CA ALA A 613 -27.20 -1.28 8.48
C ALA A 613 -28.22 -1.60 9.60
N GLU A 614 -29.21 -2.46 9.32
CA GLU A 614 -30.16 -2.97 10.33
C GLU A 614 -29.41 -3.71 11.46
N ALA A 615 -28.47 -4.60 11.12
CA ALA A 615 -27.67 -5.36 12.10
C ALA A 615 -26.75 -4.49 12.97
N GLN A 616 -26.26 -3.36 12.44
CA GLN A 616 -25.46 -2.39 13.20
C GLN A 616 -26.31 -1.39 14.01
N GLY A 617 -27.64 -1.47 13.92
CA GLY A 617 -28.56 -0.57 14.63
C GLY A 617 -28.76 0.80 13.95
N LEU A 618 -28.33 0.97 12.71
CA LEU A 618 -28.51 2.19 11.91
C LEU A 618 -29.88 2.18 11.21
N TYR A 619 -30.95 2.19 11.99
CA TYR A 619 -32.31 1.99 11.48
C TYR A 619 -32.82 3.11 10.55
N GLU A 620 -32.44 4.38 10.78
CA GLU A 620 -32.85 5.50 9.90
C GLU A 620 -32.31 5.32 8.47
N ASP A 621 -31.04 4.91 8.35
CA ASP A 621 -30.40 4.68 7.06
C ASP A 621 -30.87 3.36 6.43
N ALA A 622 -31.08 2.31 7.23
CA ALA A 622 -31.66 1.06 6.76
C ALA A 622 -33.04 1.29 6.11
N VAL A 623 -33.90 2.15 6.68
CA VAL A 623 -35.19 2.53 6.08
C VAL A 623 -35.01 3.15 4.70
N ARG A 624 -34.05 4.07 4.53
CA ARG A 624 -33.76 4.70 3.24
C ARG A 624 -33.24 3.70 2.20
N LEU A 625 -32.45 2.73 2.63
CA LEU A 625 -31.89 1.69 1.77
C LEU A 625 -32.93 0.66 1.34
N TYR A 626 -33.80 0.21 2.26
CA TYR A 626 -34.92 -0.67 1.91
C TYR A 626 -35.92 0.00 0.97
N ASP A 627 -36.17 1.29 1.15
CA ASP A 627 -36.97 2.12 0.25
C ASP A 627 -36.34 2.19 -1.14
N LEU A 628 -35.01 2.35 -1.23
CA LEU A 628 -34.26 2.32 -2.50
C LEU A 628 -34.38 0.96 -3.22
N CYS A 629 -34.49 -0.16 -2.48
CA CYS A 629 -34.72 -1.50 -3.01
C CYS A 629 -36.20 -1.81 -3.32
N LYS A 630 -37.13 -0.91 -3.02
CA LYS A 630 -38.58 -1.14 -3.09
C LYS A 630 -39.10 -2.24 -2.15
N ASP A 631 -38.36 -2.55 -1.08
CA ASP A 631 -38.84 -3.43 -0.01
C ASP A 631 -39.70 -2.62 0.99
N HIS A 632 -40.93 -2.31 0.57
CA HIS A 632 -41.81 -1.44 1.34
C HIS A 632 -42.29 -2.09 2.65
N GLU A 633 -42.26 -3.42 2.75
CA GLU A 633 -42.64 -4.15 3.96
C GLU A 633 -41.63 -3.90 5.08
N LYS A 634 -40.34 -4.08 4.79
CA LYS A 634 -39.26 -3.76 5.73
C LYS A 634 -39.22 -2.28 6.10
N VAL A 635 -39.43 -1.39 5.13
CA VAL A 635 -39.53 0.07 5.37
C VAL A 635 -40.59 0.39 6.41
N LEU A 636 -41.83 -0.06 6.20
CA LEU A 636 -42.92 0.26 7.10
C LEU A 636 -42.77 -0.43 8.46
N THR A 637 -42.22 -1.64 8.51
CA THR A 637 -41.99 -2.35 9.77
C THR A 637 -41.01 -1.60 10.66
N LEU A 638 -39.84 -1.24 10.12
CA LEU A 638 -38.81 -0.49 10.85
C LEU A 638 -39.29 0.93 11.20
N LEU A 639 -39.93 1.61 10.25
CA LEU A 639 -40.39 2.97 10.49
C LEU A 639 -41.52 3.02 11.53
N ASN A 640 -42.44 2.06 11.55
CA ASN A 640 -43.47 1.98 12.59
C ASN A 640 -42.86 1.77 13.98
N GLN A 641 -41.83 0.93 14.09
CA GLN A 641 -41.09 0.74 15.35
C GLN A 641 -40.43 2.06 15.79
N LEU A 642 -39.71 2.74 14.90
CA LEU A 642 -39.05 4.01 15.20
C LEU A 642 -40.06 5.10 15.59
N LEU A 643 -41.13 5.29 14.82
CA LEU A 643 -42.15 6.30 15.09
C LEU A 643 -42.88 6.02 16.40
N SER A 644 -43.22 4.76 16.71
CA SER A 644 -43.92 4.41 17.95
C SER A 644 -43.13 4.81 19.21
N SER A 645 -41.80 4.72 19.17
CA SER A 645 -40.93 5.10 20.29
C SER A 645 -40.87 6.62 20.52
N VAL A 646 -41.16 7.43 19.49
CA VAL A 646 -40.97 8.89 19.52
C VAL A 646 -42.30 9.67 19.42
N ALA A 647 -43.41 8.98 19.14
CA ALA A 647 -44.70 9.59 18.83
C ALA A 647 -45.29 10.49 19.93
N SER A 648 -44.96 10.29 21.20
CA SER A 648 -45.44 11.11 22.33
C SER A 648 -44.50 12.25 22.74
N SER A 649 -43.25 12.23 22.29
CA SER A 649 -42.21 13.20 22.66
C SER A 649 -42.53 14.62 22.17
N PRO A 650 -42.06 15.68 22.85
CA PRO A 650 -42.31 17.05 22.40
C PRO A 650 -41.59 17.37 21.08
N PRO A 651 -42.21 18.17 20.18
CA PRO A 651 -41.58 18.61 18.94
C PRO A 651 -40.43 19.56 19.28
N SER A 652 -39.21 19.15 18.92
CA SER A 652 -38.00 19.97 19.06
C SER A 652 -37.24 19.96 17.73
N PRO A 653 -36.85 21.13 17.20
CA PRO A 653 -36.16 21.20 15.91
C PRO A 653 -34.84 20.43 15.97
N GLN A 654 -34.51 19.69 14.91
CA GLN A 654 -33.32 18.82 14.81
C GLN A 654 -33.30 17.61 15.76
N SER A 655 -34.36 17.36 16.52
CA SER A 655 -34.47 16.14 17.32
C SER A 655 -34.67 14.91 16.45
N GLN A 656 -34.43 13.73 17.02
CA GLN A 656 -34.73 12.46 16.39
C GLN A 656 -36.20 12.38 15.94
N ARG A 657 -37.13 12.97 16.69
CA ARG A 657 -38.56 13.09 16.32
C ARG A 657 -38.75 13.83 15.01
N ASP A 658 -38.15 15.03 14.90
CA ASP A 658 -38.30 15.91 13.75
C ASP A 658 -37.73 15.25 12.48
N ARG A 659 -36.55 14.61 12.57
CA ARG A 659 -35.97 13.86 11.43
C ARG A 659 -36.84 12.69 10.98
N LEU A 660 -37.34 11.89 11.94
CA LEU A 660 -38.22 10.75 11.63
C LEU A 660 -39.57 11.21 11.07
N GLN A 661 -40.12 12.31 11.58
CA GLN A 661 -41.36 12.91 11.08
C GLN A 661 -41.19 13.40 9.64
N GLN A 662 -40.11 14.12 9.33
CA GLN A 662 -39.82 14.58 7.97
C GLN A 662 -39.67 13.39 7.01
N LEU A 663 -38.95 12.35 7.43
CA LEU A 663 -38.78 11.12 6.64
C LEU A 663 -40.11 10.40 6.42
N ALA A 664 -40.95 10.28 7.45
CA ALA A 664 -42.25 9.63 7.38
C ALA A 664 -43.25 10.41 6.50
N VAL A 665 -43.28 11.74 6.60
CA VAL A 665 -44.13 12.57 5.73
C VAL A 665 -43.71 12.43 4.27
N ALA A 666 -42.40 12.50 3.98
CA ALA A 666 -41.89 12.33 2.62
C ALA A 666 -42.22 10.93 2.04
N LEU A 667 -42.14 9.88 2.85
CA LEU A 667 -42.54 8.52 2.47
C LEU A 667 -44.06 8.41 2.24
N ALA A 668 -44.86 9.01 3.12
CA ALA A 668 -46.31 9.02 3.03
C ALA A 668 -46.82 9.69 1.76
N ASP A 669 -46.26 10.86 1.41
CA ASP A 669 -46.62 11.59 0.20
C ASP A 669 -46.27 10.78 -1.04
N ARG A 670 -45.09 10.14 -1.05
CA ARG A 670 -44.67 9.29 -2.16
C ARG A 670 -45.50 8.02 -2.28
N TYR A 671 -45.81 7.33 -1.19
CA TYR A 671 -46.63 6.11 -1.22
C TYR A 671 -48.09 6.40 -1.58
N LYS A 672 -48.62 7.58 -1.24
CA LYS A 672 -49.94 8.04 -1.72
C LYS A 672 -49.94 8.36 -3.22
N GLY A 673 -48.86 8.96 -3.74
CA GLY A 673 -48.75 9.34 -5.14
C GLY A 673 -48.41 8.17 -6.08
N CYS A 674 -47.49 7.30 -5.69
CA CYS A 674 -46.92 6.25 -6.53
C CYS A 674 -47.43 4.83 -6.21
N GLY A 675 -48.15 4.65 -5.10
CA GLY A 675 -48.57 3.34 -4.58
C GLY A 675 -47.45 2.61 -3.80
N HIS A 676 -47.82 1.54 -3.08
CA HIS A 676 -46.88 0.72 -2.31
C HIS A 676 -47.20 -0.79 -2.39
N SER A 677 -46.17 -1.64 -2.29
CA SER A 677 -46.30 -3.10 -2.24
C SER A 677 -46.53 -3.68 -0.84
N ALA A 678 -46.45 -2.84 0.21
CA ALA A 678 -46.56 -3.31 1.60
C ALA A 678 -47.98 -3.77 1.99
N PRO A 679 -48.11 -4.69 2.97
CA PRO A 679 -49.39 -5.12 3.53
C PRO A 679 -50.26 -3.95 4.01
N HIS A 680 -51.56 -4.03 3.75
CA HIS A 680 -52.52 -2.97 4.12
C HIS A 680 -52.55 -2.70 5.63
N SER A 681 -52.31 -3.72 6.46
CA SER A 681 -52.21 -3.60 7.91
C SER A 681 -51.03 -2.72 8.35
N LEU A 682 -49.84 -2.92 7.78
CA LEU A 682 -48.64 -2.14 8.10
C LEU A 682 -48.77 -0.69 7.62
N ALA A 683 -49.33 -0.48 6.43
CA ALA A 683 -49.63 0.85 5.92
C ALA A 683 -50.68 1.56 6.79
N HIS A 684 -51.70 0.85 7.27
CA HIS A 684 -52.69 1.42 8.18
C HIS A 684 -52.07 1.88 9.50
N ILE A 685 -51.21 1.05 10.12
CA ILE A 685 -50.48 1.40 11.35
C ILE A 685 -49.62 2.64 11.13
N PHE A 686 -48.93 2.72 9.99
CA PHE A 686 -48.08 3.85 9.63
C PHE A 686 -48.85 5.18 9.54
N PHE A 687 -49.96 5.21 8.81
CA PHE A 687 -50.79 6.42 8.73
C PHE A 687 -51.40 6.79 10.08
N VAL A 688 -51.79 5.78 10.88
CA VAL A 688 -52.27 6.02 12.24
C VAL A 688 -51.20 6.65 13.14
N LEU A 689 -49.94 6.21 13.03
CA LEU A 689 -48.84 6.79 13.79
C LEU A 689 -48.56 8.24 13.37
N LEU A 690 -48.65 8.54 12.08
CA LEU A 690 -48.56 9.93 11.59
C LEU A 690 -49.67 10.81 12.16
N ASP A 691 -50.92 10.34 12.15
CA ASP A 691 -52.04 11.05 12.75
C ASP A 691 -51.82 11.28 14.26
N ILE A 692 -51.31 10.28 14.98
CA ILE A 692 -50.95 10.41 16.40
C ILE A 692 -49.85 11.46 16.61
N MET A 693 -48.86 11.53 15.72
CA MET A 693 -47.83 12.55 15.80
C MET A 693 -48.41 13.95 15.59
N THR A 694 -49.29 14.14 14.61
CA THR A 694 -49.97 15.43 14.40
C THR A 694 -50.81 15.84 15.63
N PHE A 695 -51.49 14.89 16.27
CA PHE A 695 -52.19 15.13 17.53
C PHE A 695 -51.23 15.64 18.63
N PHE A 696 -50.12 14.95 18.85
CA PHE A 696 -49.14 15.35 19.86
C PHE A 696 -48.47 16.68 19.52
N ASP A 697 -48.29 17.01 18.24
CA ASP A 697 -47.80 18.32 17.82
C ASP A 697 -48.79 19.41 18.23
N HIS A 698 -50.09 19.26 17.96
CA HIS A 698 -51.11 20.22 18.39
C HIS A 698 -51.23 20.31 19.93
N TYR A 699 -51.13 19.18 20.62
CA TYR A 699 -51.14 19.11 22.08
C TYR A 699 -49.97 19.89 22.71
N HIS A 700 -48.74 19.64 22.26
CA HIS A 700 -47.54 20.33 22.78
C HIS A 700 -47.49 21.82 22.40
N HIS A 701 -48.12 22.21 21.29
CA HIS A 701 -48.31 23.62 20.91
C HIS A 701 -49.48 24.33 21.62
N LYS A 702 -50.13 23.68 22.61
CA LYS A 702 -51.29 24.20 23.37
C LYS A 702 -52.50 24.57 22.49
N ARG A 703 -52.70 23.87 21.37
CA ARG A 703 -53.85 24.04 20.48
C ARG A 703 -54.85 22.90 20.71
N GLU A 704 -55.54 22.96 21.84
CA GLU A 704 -56.42 21.88 22.34
C GLU A 704 -57.59 21.58 21.38
N ASP A 705 -58.19 22.60 20.76
CA ASP A 705 -59.29 22.44 19.81
C ASP A 705 -58.85 21.68 18.54
N GLN A 706 -57.65 21.98 18.02
CA GLN A 706 -57.10 21.32 16.82
C GLN A 706 -56.66 19.88 17.12
N ALA A 707 -56.16 19.63 18.34
CA ALA A 707 -55.83 18.28 18.78
C ALA A 707 -57.09 17.41 18.91
N LEU A 708 -58.17 17.94 19.48
CA LEU A 708 -59.45 17.25 19.59
C LEU A 708 -60.09 17.00 18.21
N GLU A 709 -59.95 17.93 17.27
CA GLU A 709 -60.41 17.76 15.89
C GLU A 709 -59.65 16.66 15.15
N ALA A 710 -58.32 16.61 15.28
CA ALA A 710 -57.49 15.53 14.72
C ALA A 710 -57.88 14.14 15.28
N CYS A 711 -58.18 14.06 16.59
CA CYS A 711 -58.74 12.86 17.22
C CYS A 711 -60.18 12.54 16.72
N GLY A 712 -61.00 13.57 16.50
CA GLY A 712 -62.39 13.44 16.06
C GLY A 712 -62.55 12.98 14.61
N GLN A 713 -61.69 13.44 13.70
CA GLN A 713 -61.65 12.98 12.30
C GLN A 713 -61.36 11.47 12.21
N ARG A 714 -60.55 10.95 13.13
CA ARG A 714 -60.22 9.51 13.23
C ARG A 714 -61.40 8.66 13.69
N VAL A 715 -62.14 9.10 14.71
CA VAL A 715 -63.33 8.36 15.21
C VAL A 715 -64.41 8.29 14.13
N ARG A 716 -64.60 9.38 13.34
CA ARG A 716 -65.53 9.40 12.21
C ARG A 716 -65.08 8.50 11.05
N GLY A 717 -63.79 8.53 10.70
CA GLY A 717 -63.24 7.66 9.64
C GLY A 717 -63.26 6.16 9.97
N GLN A 718 -63.09 5.77 11.24
CA GLN A 718 -63.25 4.38 11.69
C GLN A 718 -64.72 3.93 11.69
N GLN A 719 -65.66 4.81 12.05
CA GLN A 719 -67.10 4.55 11.99
C GLN A 719 -67.64 4.43 10.56
N GLU A 720 -67.08 5.17 9.60
CA GLU A 720 -67.45 5.02 8.18
C GLU A 720 -66.89 3.73 7.56
N ARG A 721 -65.65 3.32 7.90
CA ARG A 721 -65.07 2.05 7.43
C ARG A 721 -65.73 0.80 8.00
N THR A 722 -66.26 0.87 9.24
CA THR A 722 -67.06 -0.23 9.83
C THR A 722 -68.49 -0.29 9.28
N ARG A 723 -68.97 0.75 8.59
CA ARG A 723 -70.27 0.75 7.91
C ARG A 723 -70.22 0.25 6.45
N VAL A 724 -69.03 0.06 5.88
CA VAL A 724 -68.82 -0.36 4.47
C VAL A 724 -68.31 -1.80 4.36
N ASN A 725 -68.08 -2.50 5.48
CA ASN A 725 -67.85 -3.95 5.52
C ASN A 725 -69.14 -4.72 5.84
#